data_AF-A0A8C8ITY6-F1
#
_entry.id   AF-A0A8C8ITY6-F1
#
_cell.length_a   1.000
_cell.length_b   1.000
_cell.length_c   1.000
_cell.angle_alpha   90.00
_cell.angle_beta   90.00
_cell.angle_gamma   90.00
#
_symmetry.space_group_name_H-M   'P 1'
#
loop_
_entity.id
_entity.type
_entity.pdbx_description
1 polymer ?
#
loop_
_entity_poly.entity_id
_entity_poly.type
_entity_poly.pdbx_seq_one_letter_code
_entity_poly.pdbx_strand_id
1 'polypeptide(L)'
;MFIAFLVEETSRSAVTGCVVLSTFLKRCTISLTVCNPIDPTSRERNAYACCACLFRLLETDSKSLRSVNGSRRNSVSSLVSSSSASSNLSHLEEDSWILWGRIVNEWEEVRKKKEKQLKDLVRKGIPHHFRAIVWQLLCNAQNMPIKDQYSELLKMTSPCEKLIRRDIARTYPEHEFFKEDSLGQEVLFNVMKAYSLVDREVGYCQGSAFIVGLLLMQMPEEEAFCVFVKLMQDYRLRELFKPSMAELGLCMYQFEFMIQELLPDLHIHFQAQSFHTSMYASSWFLTIFLTSFPLPVATRIFDIFMLEGLEIVFRVGLAILQLNQAELIQLDMEGMLQHFQKVIPHQLESGPDKVILAAYNVKYNAKKMKKLEKEYTTIKTKEMEEQVEIKVSGEAGQVTRAQEAEETYLVVRELATVRQQSEEATAQLELAQSTIRELQQRPLLVRNDTNVVRLQEELIAVKLREAEAVTGQKELRQQVRDLDEHWQAVTGLKELTSLVDCVRLHLLLQRHLARTAGRWKDSPKKNAMSELQDELMSVRLREAEAQAELRESRQRMMELETQNQIHGNQLRRAEQEGRGFQERVTVLTAQNKSLYVQLQEIKRKQAEIECKNKEEVMAVRLREADNIAAMAELQQQISELEIQKEEGKVQGQLNNTDSSQYIRDLKDQIAELKHEIRCLKGQRTGSMSNEPSFDRIRIVNHYIPDDESYQSSDEDAGKTPSHLDPQQSSSSHTSLIRLHPSLDLNNRLGDTDSEGDDDGEGLVLSVPPNGTHKHTTV
;
A
#
# COMPACT_ATOMS: atom_id res chain seq x y z
N MET A 1 55.26 -38.33 -21.51
CA MET A 1 56.49 -38.35 -20.68
C MET A 1 56.96 -36.97 -20.25
N PHE A 2 56.95 -35.94 -21.11
CA PHE A 2 57.37 -34.58 -20.69
C PHE A 2 56.43 -33.89 -19.69
N ILE A 3 55.14 -34.25 -19.68
CA ILE A 3 54.16 -33.78 -18.69
C ILE A 3 54.31 -34.49 -17.33
N ALA A 4 54.84 -35.73 -17.32
CA ALA A 4 55.07 -36.46 -16.07
C ALA A 4 56.32 -35.94 -15.33
N PHE A 5 57.34 -35.50 -16.07
CA PHE A 5 58.56 -34.93 -15.48
C PHE A 5 58.33 -33.53 -14.86
N LEU A 6 57.47 -32.71 -15.49
CA LEU A 6 57.09 -31.40 -14.95
C LEU A 6 56.24 -31.49 -13.67
N VAL A 7 55.46 -32.56 -13.48
CA VAL A 7 54.69 -32.79 -12.26
C VAL A 7 55.59 -33.20 -11.08
N GLU A 8 56.64 -33.98 -11.35
CA GLU A 8 57.53 -34.50 -10.31
C GLU A 8 58.50 -33.44 -9.78
N GLU A 9 58.89 -32.45 -10.60
CA GLU A 9 59.85 -31.41 -10.21
C GLU A 9 59.19 -30.20 -9.50
N THR A 10 57.89 -29.95 -9.72
CA THR A 10 57.09 -29.00 -8.90
C THR A 10 56.69 -29.56 -7.52
N SER A 11 56.91 -30.85 -7.27
CA SER A 11 56.46 -31.53 -6.04
C SER A 11 57.32 -31.24 -4.80
N ARG A 12 58.45 -30.53 -4.93
CA ARG A 12 59.33 -30.22 -3.78
C ARG A 12 59.11 -28.85 -3.13
N SER A 13 58.29 -27.96 -3.71
CA SER A 13 58.00 -26.63 -3.14
C SER A 13 56.51 -26.33 -2.90
N ALA A 14 55.60 -27.27 -3.16
CA ALA A 14 54.15 -27.04 -3.20
C ALA A 14 53.34 -27.82 -2.14
N VAL A 15 53.92 -28.07 -0.95
CA VAL A 15 53.30 -28.94 0.07
C VAL A 15 52.03 -28.30 0.70
N THR A 16 51.85 -26.98 0.62
CA THR A 16 50.67 -26.30 1.22
C THR A 16 49.51 -26.09 0.24
N GLY A 17 49.78 -26.03 -1.08
CA GLY A 17 48.75 -25.83 -2.11
C GLY A 17 48.02 -27.12 -2.51
N CYS A 18 48.69 -28.27 -2.37
CA CYS A 18 48.09 -29.57 -2.71
C CYS A 18 46.96 -30.00 -1.77
N VAL A 19 46.90 -29.54 -0.52
CA VAL A 19 45.85 -30.00 0.42
C VAL A 19 44.48 -29.44 0.04
N VAL A 20 44.40 -28.17 -0.38
CA VAL A 20 43.14 -27.52 -0.80
C VAL A 20 42.72 -27.97 -2.19
N LEU A 21 43.66 -28.05 -3.14
CA LEU A 21 43.34 -28.58 -4.47
C LEU A 21 42.98 -30.07 -4.41
N SER A 22 43.63 -30.87 -3.56
CA SER A 22 43.32 -32.29 -3.36
C SER A 22 42.00 -32.49 -2.59
N THR A 23 41.64 -31.64 -1.63
CA THR A 23 40.31 -31.72 -0.99
C THR A 23 39.20 -31.23 -1.90
N PHE A 24 39.45 -30.20 -2.72
CA PHE A 24 38.52 -29.72 -3.75
C PHE A 24 38.32 -30.76 -4.86
N LEU A 25 39.40 -31.33 -5.40
CA LEU A 25 39.36 -32.43 -6.37
C LEU A 25 38.79 -33.71 -5.76
N LYS A 26 39.13 -34.08 -4.51
CA LYS A 26 38.52 -35.25 -3.84
C LYS A 26 37.04 -35.05 -3.56
N ARG A 27 36.57 -33.84 -3.23
CA ARG A 27 35.11 -33.56 -3.09
C ARG A 27 34.38 -33.60 -4.43
N CYS A 28 34.96 -33.05 -5.51
CA CYS A 28 34.42 -33.22 -6.86
C CYS A 28 34.42 -34.69 -7.31
N THR A 29 35.44 -35.48 -6.94
CA THR A 29 35.54 -36.91 -7.30
C THR A 29 34.62 -37.80 -6.45
N ILE A 30 34.34 -37.43 -5.19
CA ILE A 30 33.41 -38.14 -4.30
C ILE A 30 31.94 -37.88 -4.72
N SER A 31 31.60 -36.67 -5.20
CA SER A 31 30.30 -36.42 -5.85
C SER A 31 30.09 -37.22 -7.14
N LEU A 32 31.18 -37.61 -7.83
CA LEU A 32 31.12 -38.46 -9.02
C LEU A 32 30.87 -39.95 -8.70
N THR A 33 31.05 -40.40 -7.45
CA THR A 33 30.96 -41.83 -7.08
C THR A 33 29.63 -42.26 -6.46
N VAL A 34 28.71 -41.32 -6.16
CA VAL A 34 27.41 -41.63 -5.54
C VAL A 34 26.26 -41.14 -6.42
N CYS A 35 26.09 -41.72 -7.62
CA CYS A 35 24.85 -41.63 -8.42
C CYS A 35 24.87 -42.65 -9.57
N ASN A 36 23.94 -43.62 -9.52
CA ASN A 36 23.75 -44.72 -10.46
C ASN A 36 23.29 -44.26 -11.88
N PRO A 37 23.28 -45.11 -12.92
CA PRO A 37 23.92 -44.80 -14.19
C PRO A 37 22.91 -44.61 -15.33
N ILE A 38 22.56 -43.37 -15.67
CA ILE A 38 21.88 -43.10 -16.95
C ILE A 38 22.46 -41.80 -17.53
N ASP A 39 23.21 -41.98 -18.62
CA ASP A 39 23.77 -40.97 -19.55
C ASP A 39 25.07 -40.22 -19.16
N PRO A 40 26.24 -40.65 -19.69
CA PRO A 40 27.54 -40.02 -19.42
C PRO A 40 27.83 -38.76 -20.27
N THR A 41 27.04 -38.47 -21.31
CA THR A 41 27.42 -37.46 -22.32
C THR A 41 26.97 -36.02 -22.01
N SER A 42 26.00 -35.84 -21.11
CA SER A 42 25.60 -34.53 -20.55
C SER A 42 26.44 -34.15 -19.32
N ARG A 43 26.89 -35.15 -18.56
CA ARG A 43 27.62 -35.04 -17.28
C ARG A 43 29.00 -34.38 -17.44
N GLU A 44 29.74 -34.78 -18.47
CA GLU A 44 31.04 -34.19 -18.79
C GLU A 44 30.86 -32.75 -19.30
N ARG A 45 29.87 -32.50 -20.17
CA ARG A 45 29.62 -31.16 -20.72
C ARG A 45 29.33 -30.11 -19.64
N ASN A 46 28.58 -30.46 -18.59
CA ASN A 46 28.25 -29.52 -17.51
C ASN A 46 29.48 -29.19 -16.62
N ALA A 47 30.31 -30.18 -16.32
CA ALA A 47 31.55 -29.98 -15.55
C ALA A 47 32.60 -29.19 -16.35
N TYR A 48 32.76 -29.49 -17.65
CA TYR A 48 33.67 -28.77 -18.54
C TYR A 48 33.18 -27.34 -18.84
N ALA A 49 31.87 -27.11 -18.98
CA ALA A 49 31.32 -25.77 -19.18
C ALA A 49 31.50 -24.87 -17.95
N CYS A 50 31.33 -25.42 -16.75
CA CYS A 50 31.54 -24.69 -15.50
C CYS A 50 33.03 -24.36 -15.28
N CYS A 51 33.94 -25.31 -15.52
CA CYS A 51 35.39 -25.06 -15.50
C CYS A 51 35.85 -24.08 -16.60
N ALA A 52 35.31 -24.18 -17.81
CA ALA A 52 35.67 -23.29 -18.92
C ALA A 52 35.16 -21.85 -18.71
N CYS A 53 33.99 -21.68 -18.09
CA CYS A 53 33.46 -20.36 -17.72
C CYS A 53 34.31 -19.70 -16.61
N LEU A 54 34.71 -20.49 -15.60
CA LEU A 54 35.62 -20.04 -14.55
C LEU A 54 36.99 -19.62 -15.11
N PHE A 55 37.51 -20.36 -16.10
CA PHE A 55 38.77 -20.03 -16.79
C PHE A 55 38.66 -18.81 -17.70
N ARG A 56 37.51 -18.57 -18.34
CA ARG A 56 37.27 -17.37 -19.16
C ARG A 56 37.11 -16.09 -18.34
N LEU A 57 36.52 -16.17 -17.15
CA LEU A 57 36.45 -15.04 -16.21
C LEU A 57 37.85 -14.59 -15.76
N LEU A 58 38.73 -15.56 -15.48
CA LEU A 58 40.14 -15.29 -15.19
C LEU A 58 40.87 -14.58 -16.34
N GLU A 59 40.55 -14.91 -17.59
CA GLU A 59 41.12 -14.23 -18.75
C GLU A 59 40.56 -12.82 -18.98
N THR A 60 39.27 -12.59 -18.73
CA THR A 60 38.63 -11.28 -18.95
C THR A 60 39.06 -10.25 -17.91
N ASP A 61 39.25 -10.64 -16.65
CA ASP A 61 39.82 -9.76 -15.61
C ASP A 61 41.29 -9.42 -15.90
N SER A 62 42.08 -10.37 -16.44
CA SER A 62 43.48 -10.11 -16.82
C SER A 62 43.63 -9.13 -18.00
N LYS A 63 42.64 -9.11 -18.91
CA LYS A 63 42.62 -8.27 -20.12
C LYS A 63 42.01 -6.90 -19.84
N SER A 64 41.03 -6.81 -18.94
CA SER A 64 40.41 -5.54 -18.51
C SER A 64 41.43 -4.60 -17.84
N LEU A 65 42.38 -5.15 -17.08
CA LEU A 65 43.48 -4.38 -16.47
C LEU A 65 44.59 -3.93 -17.43
N ARG A 66 44.62 -4.42 -18.68
CA ARG A 66 45.67 -4.08 -19.67
C ARG A 66 45.21 -3.14 -20.78
N SER A 67 43.91 -2.84 -20.88
CA SER A 67 43.36 -2.07 -22.01
C SER A 67 42.74 -0.73 -21.60
N VAL A 68 43.44 0.06 -20.77
CA VAL A 68 43.21 1.51 -20.69
C VAL A 68 44.57 2.18 -20.62
N ASN A 69 45.21 2.39 -21.77
CA ASN A 69 46.23 3.42 -21.94
C ASN A 69 46.37 3.74 -23.44
N GLY A 70 45.41 4.51 -23.95
CA GLY A 70 45.38 5.04 -25.31
C GLY A 70 45.49 6.57 -25.33
N SER A 71 46.70 7.05 -25.65
CA SER A 71 47.01 8.32 -26.32
C SER A 71 47.04 9.63 -25.50
N ARG A 72 48.25 10.16 -25.25
CA ARG A 72 48.82 11.33 -25.97
C ARG A 72 50.19 11.80 -25.42
N ARG A 73 51.10 12.06 -26.39
CA ARG A 73 52.21 13.04 -26.45
C ARG A 73 53.62 12.71 -25.90
N ASN A 74 54.52 12.51 -26.88
CA ASN A 74 55.83 13.12 -27.12
C ASN A 74 56.85 13.39 -25.98
N SER A 75 58.03 12.81 -26.24
CA SER A 75 59.39 13.38 -26.13
C SER A 75 60.22 13.15 -24.86
N VAL A 76 61.20 12.25 -25.05
CA VAL A 76 62.61 12.30 -24.61
C VAL A 76 62.92 11.96 -23.14
N SER A 77 63.37 10.71 -22.98
CA SER A 77 64.54 10.25 -22.19
C SER A 77 64.69 10.72 -20.73
N SER A 78 64.34 9.83 -19.80
CA SER A 78 65.24 9.46 -18.70
C SER A 78 64.87 8.06 -18.18
N LEU A 79 65.85 7.17 -18.22
CA LEU A 79 65.78 5.77 -17.81
C LEU A 79 65.64 5.62 -16.29
N VAL A 80 65.09 4.47 -15.90
CA VAL A 80 65.16 3.81 -14.57
C VAL A 80 64.13 4.26 -13.52
N SER A 81 63.03 3.50 -13.41
CA SER A 81 62.48 2.91 -12.17
C SER A 81 61.00 2.55 -12.36
N SER A 82 60.70 1.37 -12.91
CA SER A 82 59.32 0.88 -13.04
C SER A 82 59.13 -0.61 -12.70
N SER A 83 60.11 -1.23 -12.03
CA SER A 83 60.05 -2.64 -11.59
C SER A 83 59.63 -2.85 -10.13
N SER A 84 59.44 -1.77 -9.35
CA SER A 84 59.09 -1.86 -7.92
C SER A 84 57.59 -1.88 -7.65
N ALA A 85 56.75 -1.46 -8.59
CA ALA A 85 55.30 -1.39 -8.40
C ALA A 85 54.61 -2.76 -8.62
N SER A 86 55.06 -3.55 -9.60
CA SER A 86 54.46 -4.87 -9.86
C SER A 86 54.85 -5.92 -8.83
N SER A 87 56.06 -5.82 -8.26
CA SER A 87 56.57 -6.72 -7.22
C SER A 87 55.91 -6.50 -5.86
N ASN A 88 55.58 -5.25 -5.52
CA ASN A 88 54.83 -4.92 -4.30
C ASN A 88 53.36 -5.37 -4.38
N LEU A 89 52.72 -5.26 -5.55
CA LEU A 89 51.33 -5.71 -5.73
C LEU A 89 51.22 -7.25 -5.67
N SER A 90 52.13 -7.97 -6.33
CA SER A 90 52.16 -9.44 -6.28
C SER A 90 52.46 -9.97 -4.87
N HIS A 91 53.34 -9.31 -4.11
CA HIS A 91 53.63 -9.70 -2.73
C HIS A 91 52.44 -9.46 -1.79
N LEU A 92 51.70 -8.37 -1.96
CA LEU A 92 50.47 -8.10 -1.19
C LEU A 92 49.34 -9.08 -1.52
N GLU A 93 49.22 -9.51 -2.78
CA GLU A 93 48.25 -10.53 -3.21
C GLU A 93 48.61 -11.93 -2.72
N GLU A 94 49.90 -12.31 -2.74
CA GLU A 94 50.40 -13.57 -2.18
C GLU A 94 50.18 -13.63 -0.66
N ASP A 95 50.44 -12.54 0.07
CA ASP A 95 50.18 -12.44 1.51
C ASP A 95 48.68 -12.55 1.85
N SER A 96 47.82 -11.92 1.04
CA SER A 96 46.36 -12.00 1.17
C SER A 96 45.84 -13.42 0.89
N TRP A 97 46.36 -14.06 -0.15
CA TRP A 97 46.02 -15.44 -0.53
C TRP A 97 46.35 -16.45 0.58
N ILE A 98 47.58 -16.37 1.12
CA ILE A 98 48.03 -17.24 2.22
C ILE A 98 47.18 -17.03 3.47
N LEU A 99 46.85 -15.77 3.78
CA LEU A 99 46.01 -15.44 4.92
C LEU A 99 44.59 -16.03 4.79
N TRP A 100 43.93 -15.82 3.65
CA TRP A 100 42.59 -16.37 3.41
C TRP A 100 42.59 -17.90 3.35
N GLY A 101 43.63 -18.51 2.78
CA GLY A 101 43.83 -19.96 2.82
C GLY A 101 43.89 -20.51 4.25
N ARG A 102 44.61 -19.84 5.15
CA ARG A 102 44.65 -20.20 6.58
C ARG A 102 43.27 -20.05 7.24
N ILE A 103 42.59 -18.94 6.97
CA ILE A 103 41.28 -18.65 7.57
C ILE A 103 40.24 -19.70 7.17
N VAL A 104 40.20 -20.09 5.90
CA VAL A 104 39.28 -21.11 5.40
C VAL A 104 39.58 -22.48 6.01
N ASN A 105 40.86 -22.85 6.13
CA ASN A 105 41.26 -24.13 6.72
C ASN A 105 40.99 -24.20 8.23
N GLU A 106 41.14 -23.09 8.95
CA GLU A 106 40.95 -22.98 10.40
C GLU A 106 39.62 -22.28 10.76
N TRP A 107 38.59 -22.42 9.92
CA TRP A 107 37.38 -21.60 10.00
C TRP A 107 36.70 -21.60 11.38
N GLU A 108 36.50 -22.78 11.96
CA GLU A 108 35.85 -22.94 13.27
C GLU A 108 36.61 -22.21 14.40
N GLU A 109 37.94 -22.25 14.35
CA GLU A 109 38.81 -21.58 15.32
C GLU A 109 38.82 -20.07 15.10
N VAL A 110 38.92 -19.62 13.84
CA VAL A 110 38.92 -18.19 13.49
C VAL A 110 37.58 -17.54 13.82
N ARG A 111 36.47 -18.20 13.49
CA ARG A 111 35.12 -17.71 13.81
C ARG A 111 34.93 -17.52 15.31
N LYS A 112 35.40 -18.45 16.14
CA LYS A 112 35.22 -18.40 17.61
C LYS A 112 36.20 -17.45 18.30
N LYS A 113 37.47 -17.45 17.89
CA LYS A 113 38.57 -16.76 18.62
C LYS A 113 39.01 -15.45 17.97
N LYS A 114 38.75 -15.25 16.69
CA LYS A 114 39.27 -14.14 15.87
C LYS A 114 38.17 -13.45 15.05
N GLU A 115 36.94 -13.42 15.56
CA GLU A 115 35.77 -12.86 14.87
C GLU A 115 36.02 -11.42 14.38
N LYS A 116 36.61 -10.56 15.21
CA LYS A 116 36.92 -9.16 14.84
C LYS A 116 37.87 -9.08 13.63
N GLN A 117 38.91 -9.90 13.62
CA GLN A 117 39.86 -9.95 12.50
C GLN A 117 39.18 -10.42 11.22
N LEU A 118 38.29 -11.43 11.32
CA LEU A 118 37.50 -11.90 10.18
C LEU A 118 36.62 -10.78 9.63
N LYS A 119 35.92 -10.02 10.50
CA LYS A 119 35.11 -8.88 10.07
C LYS A 119 35.93 -7.84 9.31
N ASP A 120 37.08 -7.46 9.84
CA ASP A 120 37.95 -6.47 9.19
C ASP A 120 38.49 -6.96 7.85
N LEU A 121 38.74 -8.26 7.68
CA LEU A 121 39.18 -8.84 6.42
C LEU A 121 38.08 -8.90 5.37
N VAL A 122 36.86 -9.31 5.73
CA VAL A 122 35.70 -9.26 4.82
C VAL A 122 35.43 -7.83 4.35
N ARG A 123 35.57 -6.85 5.26
CA ARG A 123 35.42 -5.42 4.94
C ARG A 123 36.48 -4.91 3.97
N LYS A 124 37.73 -5.37 4.08
CA LYS A 124 38.79 -5.08 3.10
C LYS A 124 38.53 -5.76 1.76
N GLY A 125 37.97 -6.97 1.79
CA GLY A 125 37.43 -7.66 0.64
C GLY A 125 37.87 -9.11 0.55
N ILE A 126 36.95 -9.93 0.06
CA ILE A 126 37.20 -11.35 -0.15
C ILE A 126 37.78 -11.50 -1.57
N PRO A 127 38.98 -12.10 -1.73
CA PRO A 127 39.52 -12.39 -3.04
C PRO A 127 38.57 -13.32 -3.81
N HIS A 128 38.42 -13.08 -5.12
CA HIS A 128 37.44 -13.77 -5.97
C HIS A 128 37.45 -15.29 -5.80
N HIS A 129 38.63 -15.90 -5.86
CA HIS A 129 38.84 -17.34 -5.73
C HIS A 129 38.36 -17.95 -4.41
N PHE A 130 38.25 -17.16 -3.34
CA PHE A 130 37.78 -17.62 -2.03
C PHE A 130 36.29 -17.36 -1.81
N ARG A 131 35.62 -16.53 -2.61
CA ARG A 131 34.20 -16.16 -2.39
C ARG A 131 33.28 -17.37 -2.33
N ALA A 132 33.45 -18.32 -3.26
CA ALA A 132 32.66 -19.56 -3.31
C ALA A 132 32.63 -20.28 -1.96
N ILE A 133 33.79 -20.37 -1.30
CA ILE A 133 33.97 -21.09 -0.05
C ILE A 133 33.58 -20.21 1.14
N VAL A 134 34.04 -18.95 1.15
CA VAL A 134 33.85 -18.03 2.27
C VAL A 134 32.38 -17.64 2.43
N TRP A 135 31.61 -17.43 1.35
CA TRP A 135 30.18 -17.16 1.46
C TRP A 135 29.40 -18.35 2.05
N GLN A 136 29.67 -19.57 1.58
CA GLN A 136 29.09 -20.79 2.16
C GLN A 136 29.45 -20.93 3.65
N LEU A 137 30.69 -20.62 4.00
CA LEU A 137 31.15 -20.64 5.39
C LEU A 137 30.40 -19.60 6.22
N LEU A 138 30.36 -18.33 5.80
CA LEU A 138 29.71 -17.21 6.48
C LEU A 138 28.24 -17.52 6.81
N CYS A 139 27.46 -18.00 5.84
CA CYS A 139 26.05 -18.35 6.03
C CYS A 139 25.82 -19.79 6.52
N ASN A 140 26.88 -20.55 6.79
CA ASN A 140 26.82 -21.93 7.28
C ASN A 140 26.00 -22.88 6.37
N ALA A 141 26.20 -22.79 5.05
CA ALA A 141 25.43 -23.52 4.03
C ALA A 141 26.08 -24.84 3.55
N GLN A 142 27.23 -25.25 4.10
CA GLN A 142 28.04 -26.34 3.53
C GLN A 142 27.38 -27.73 3.53
N ASN A 143 26.57 -28.04 4.54
CA ASN A 143 25.96 -29.36 4.74
C ASN A 143 24.47 -29.23 5.09
N MET A 144 23.67 -28.72 4.14
CA MET A 144 22.23 -28.57 4.35
C MET A 144 21.47 -29.82 3.88
N PRO A 145 20.53 -30.38 4.67
CA PRO A 145 19.71 -31.52 4.25
C PRO A 145 18.89 -31.26 2.98
N ILE A 146 18.53 -30.00 2.73
CA ILE A 146 17.79 -29.60 1.53
C ILE A 146 18.62 -29.76 0.25
N LYS A 147 19.95 -29.84 0.36
CA LYS A 147 20.84 -30.09 -0.78
C LYS A 147 20.50 -31.42 -1.45
N ASP A 148 20.26 -32.45 -0.64
CA ASP A 148 19.94 -33.80 -1.15
C ASP A 148 18.57 -33.83 -1.85
N GLN A 149 17.65 -32.93 -1.47
CA GLN A 149 16.32 -32.80 -2.06
C GLN A 149 16.32 -32.00 -3.38
N TYR A 150 17.41 -31.30 -3.70
CA TYR A 150 17.47 -30.42 -4.88
C TYR A 150 17.09 -31.15 -6.17
N SER A 151 17.65 -32.35 -6.38
CA SER A 151 17.38 -33.18 -7.55
C SER A 151 15.91 -33.63 -7.67
N GLU A 152 15.20 -33.74 -6.55
CA GLU A 152 13.77 -34.07 -6.51
C GLU A 152 12.92 -32.84 -6.84
N LEU A 153 13.28 -31.68 -6.27
CA LEU A 153 12.59 -30.41 -6.53
C LEU A 153 12.61 -30.03 -8.01
N LEU A 154 13.71 -30.31 -8.73
CA LEU A 154 13.80 -30.03 -10.16
C LEU A 154 12.82 -30.84 -11.03
N LYS A 155 12.43 -32.03 -10.57
CA LYS A 155 11.46 -32.92 -11.26
C LYS A 155 10.02 -32.45 -11.09
N MET A 156 9.74 -31.65 -10.07
CA MET A 156 8.41 -31.11 -9.80
C MET A 156 8.11 -29.91 -10.71
N THR A 157 6.84 -29.54 -10.87
CA THR A 157 6.43 -28.34 -11.63
C THR A 157 6.17 -27.17 -10.68
N SER A 158 6.62 -25.97 -11.04
CA SER A 158 6.37 -24.75 -10.26
C SER A 158 5.33 -23.86 -10.94
N PRO A 159 4.40 -23.24 -10.17
CA PRO A 159 3.47 -22.25 -10.71
C PRO A 159 4.19 -20.97 -11.17
N CYS A 160 5.42 -20.72 -10.70
CA CYS A 160 6.17 -19.50 -10.98
C CYS A 160 7.02 -19.57 -12.25
N GLU A 161 7.06 -20.71 -12.98
CA GLU A 161 8.01 -20.91 -14.09
C GLU A 161 7.94 -19.84 -15.18
N LYS A 162 6.73 -19.37 -15.54
CA LYS A 162 6.54 -18.29 -16.52
C LYS A 162 7.16 -16.97 -16.06
N LEU A 163 6.98 -16.62 -14.78
CA LEU A 163 7.54 -15.40 -14.19
C LEU A 163 9.06 -15.47 -14.10
N ILE A 164 9.59 -16.63 -13.68
CA ILE A 164 11.03 -16.89 -13.60
C ILE A 164 11.69 -16.70 -14.97
N ARG A 165 11.16 -17.35 -16.03
CA ARG A 165 11.74 -17.25 -17.39
C ARG A 165 11.80 -15.81 -17.90
N ARG A 166 10.76 -15.02 -17.64
CA ARG A 166 10.72 -13.61 -18.04
C ARG A 166 11.81 -12.78 -17.36
N ASP A 167 12.09 -13.03 -16.08
CA ASP A 167 13.11 -12.27 -15.33
C ASP A 167 14.53 -12.71 -15.70
N ILE A 168 14.74 -13.99 -16.01
CA ILE A 168 16.05 -14.53 -16.43
C ILE A 168 16.56 -13.84 -17.69
N ALA A 169 15.69 -13.61 -18.67
CA ALA A 169 16.07 -12.95 -19.93
C ALA A 169 16.67 -11.55 -19.73
N ARG A 170 16.36 -10.88 -18.62
CA ARG A 170 16.88 -9.55 -18.25
C ARG A 170 17.88 -9.58 -17.09
N THR A 171 18.29 -10.75 -16.61
CA THR A 171 19.24 -10.90 -15.50
C THR A 171 20.66 -11.03 -16.05
N TYR A 172 21.48 -9.98 -15.89
CA TYR A 172 22.84 -9.87 -16.45
C TYR A 172 22.95 -10.23 -17.95
N PRO A 173 22.14 -9.63 -18.84
CA PRO A 173 22.06 -10.02 -20.25
C PRO A 173 23.39 -9.82 -21.01
N GLU A 174 24.22 -8.88 -20.57
CA GLU A 174 25.52 -8.57 -21.16
C GLU A 174 26.64 -9.53 -20.70
N HIS A 175 26.41 -10.33 -19.66
CA HIS A 175 27.42 -11.21 -19.10
C HIS A 175 27.51 -12.53 -19.89
N GLU A 176 28.72 -12.96 -20.27
CA GLU A 176 28.91 -14.13 -21.15
C GLU A 176 28.20 -15.40 -20.66
N PHE A 177 28.21 -15.62 -19.34
CA PHE A 177 27.57 -16.79 -18.73
C PHE A 177 26.04 -16.81 -18.81
N PHE A 178 25.39 -15.65 -18.93
CA PHE A 178 23.91 -15.50 -18.91
C PHE A 178 23.33 -15.06 -20.26
N LYS A 179 24.12 -15.10 -21.33
CA LYS A 179 23.66 -14.81 -22.68
C LYS A 179 22.49 -15.72 -23.09
N GLU A 180 21.65 -15.29 -24.03
CA GLU A 180 20.52 -16.08 -24.52
C GLU A 180 20.93 -17.52 -24.91
N ASP A 181 20.09 -18.48 -24.51
CA ASP A 181 20.29 -19.92 -24.70
C ASP A 181 21.59 -20.49 -24.09
N SER A 182 22.13 -19.83 -23.08
CA SER A 182 23.29 -20.31 -22.32
C SER A 182 22.91 -21.28 -21.21
N LEU A 183 23.87 -22.13 -20.84
CA LEU A 183 23.78 -22.98 -19.66
C LEU A 183 23.50 -22.16 -18.38
N GLY A 184 24.04 -20.94 -18.25
CA GLY A 184 23.82 -20.12 -17.06
C GLY A 184 22.37 -19.70 -16.87
N GLN A 185 21.60 -19.48 -17.95
CA GLN A 185 20.15 -19.22 -17.86
C GLN A 185 19.38 -20.45 -17.38
N GLU A 186 19.74 -21.64 -17.84
CA GLU A 186 19.12 -22.90 -17.41
C GLU A 186 19.40 -23.18 -15.92
N VAL A 187 20.65 -23.03 -15.50
CA VAL A 187 21.08 -23.23 -14.12
C VAL A 187 20.41 -22.20 -13.19
N LEU A 188 20.28 -20.94 -13.62
CA LEU A 188 19.52 -19.91 -12.90
C LEU A 188 18.04 -20.25 -12.79
N PHE A 189 17.44 -20.75 -13.87
CA PHE A 189 16.05 -21.23 -13.88
C PHE A 189 15.85 -22.35 -12.87
N ASN A 190 16.74 -23.34 -12.85
CA ASN A 190 16.66 -24.48 -11.95
C ASN A 190 16.69 -24.06 -10.47
N VAL A 191 17.62 -23.19 -10.08
CA VAL A 191 17.73 -22.73 -8.68
C VAL A 191 16.49 -21.92 -8.29
N MET A 192 16.04 -20.99 -9.13
CA MET A 192 14.84 -20.19 -8.84
C MET A 192 13.58 -21.05 -8.79
N LYS A 193 13.45 -22.03 -9.68
CA LYS A 193 12.36 -23.00 -9.69
C LYS A 193 12.35 -23.82 -8.41
N ALA A 194 13.49 -24.42 -8.05
CA ALA A 194 13.61 -25.21 -6.83
C ALA A 194 13.25 -24.39 -5.60
N TYR A 195 13.77 -23.16 -5.48
CA TYR A 195 13.45 -22.29 -4.35
C TYR A 195 11.94 -21.98 -4.26
N SER A 196 11.29 -21.69 -5.39
CA SER A 196 9.84 -21.39 -5.40
C SER A 196 8.97 -22.54 -4.89
N LEU A 197 9.49 -23.78 -4.91
CA LEU A 197 8.83 -24.97 -4.39
C LEU A 197 9.12 -25.20 -2.90
N VAL A 198 10.29 -24.75 -2.42
CA VAL A 198 10.69 -24.82 -1.01
C VAL A 198 9.85 -23.87 -0.16
N ASP A 199 9.70 -22.63 -0.60
CA ASP A 199 8.94 -21.61 0.11
C ASP A 199 7.79 -21.12 -0.76
N ARG A 200 6.63 -21.78 -0.65
CA ARG A 200 5.44 -21.47 -1.45
C ARG A 200 4.79 -20.14 -1.07
N GLU A 201 5.01 -19.64 0.15
CA GLU A 201 4.45 -18.35 0.60
C GLU A 201 5.11 -17.19 -0.15
N VAL A 202 6.43 -17.25 -0.30
CA VAL A 202 7.18 -16.27 -1.11
C VAL A 202 7.10 -16.62 -2.59
N GLY A 203 7.25 -17.90 -2.92
CA GLY A 203 7.35 -18.39 -4.29
C GLY A 203 8.53 -17.76 -5.02
N TYR A 204 8.21 -16.90 -5.99
CA TYR A 204 9.19 -16.14 -6.76
C TYR A 204 8.97 -14.64 -6.58
N CYS A 205 9.99 -13.94 -6.08
CA CYS A 205 9.99 -12.48 -5.98
C CYS A 205 10.87 -11.86 -7.07
N GLN A 206 10.34 -10.85 -7.76
CA GLN A 206 11.06 -10.13 -8.81
C GLN A 206 12.36 -9.50 -8.26
N GLY A 207 13.46 -9.68 -8.98
CA GLY A 207 14.77 -9.19 -8.57
C GLY A 207 15.62 -10.20 -7.78
N SER A 208 15.02 -11.24 -7.20
CA SER A 208 15.77 -12.30 -6.51
C SER A 208 16.69 -13.10 -7.45
N ALA A 209 16.34 -13.20 -8.73
CA ALA A 209 17.18 -13.80 -9.76
C ALA A 209 18.56 -13.12 -9.90
N PHE A 210 18.70 -11.83 -9.61
CA PHE A 210 20.00 -11.15 -9.63
C PHE A 210 20.93 -11.61 -8.50
N ILE A 211 20.36 -11.92 -7.33
CA ILE A 211 21.10 -12.48 -6.20
C ILE A 211 21.60 -13.88 -6.56
N VAL A 212 20.71 -14.73 -7.08
CA VAL A 212 21.09 -16.10 -7.51
C VAL A 212 22.07 -16.06 -8.69
N GLY A 213 21.89 -15.14 -9.63
CA GLY A 213 22.82 -14.92 -10.73
C GLY A 213 24.24 -14.60 -10.23
N LEU A 214 24.37 -13.71 -9.23
CA LEU A 214 25.67 -13.45 -8.59
C LEU A 214 26.25 -14.71 -7.92
N LEU A 215 25.43 -15.48 -7.20
CA LEU A 215 25.89 -16.72 -6.56
C LEU A 215 26.41 -17.71 -7.59
N LEU A 216 25.70 -17.90 -8.71
CA LEU A 216 26.07 -18.82 -9.79
C LEU A 216 27.33 -18.39 -10.55
N MET A 217 27.68 -17.10 -10.54
CA MET A 217 28.98 -16.64 -11.05
C MET A 217 30.15 -17.07 -10.15
N GLN A 218 29.89 -17.40 -8.88
CA GLN A 218 30.94 -17.71 -7.89
C GLN A 218 30.99 -19.19 -7.50
N MET A 219 29.86 -19.90 -7.51
CA MET A 219 29.78 -21.29 -7.04
C MET A 219 28.83 -22.15 -7.89
N PRO A 220 28.93 -23.48 -7.82
CA PRO A 220 28.05 -24.37 -8.57
C PRO A 220 26.58 -24.30 -8.09
N GLU A 221 25.70 -24.87 -8.90
CA GLU A 221 24.24 -24.77 -8.79
C GLU A 221 23.69 -25.18 -7.41
N GLU A 222 24.07 -26.35 -6.91
CA GLU A 222 23.56 -26.89 -5.65
C GLU A 222 24.01 -26.05 -4.44
N GLU A 223 25.27 -25.59 -4.46
CA GLU A 223 25.81 -24.69 -3.43
C GLU A 223 25.11 -23.33 -3.48
N ALA A 224 24.87 -22.77 -4.67
CA ALA A 224 24.16 -21.50 -4.85
C ALA A 224 22.73 -21.60 -4.31
N PHE A 225 22.03 -22.72 -4.58
CA PHE A 225 20.72 -23.00 -4.00
C PHE A 225 20.77 -23.04 -2.46
N CYS A 226 21.73 -23.75 -1.87
CA CYS A 226 21.87 -23.83 -0.41
C CYS A 226 22.14 -22.46 0.23
N VAL A 227 23.06 -21.69 -0.37
CA VAL A 227 23.37 -20.33 0.10
C VAL A 227 22.14 -19.43 -0.03
N PHE A 228 21.40 -19.50 -1.14
CA PHE A 228 20.20 -18.71 -1.34
C PHE A 228 19.10 -19.05 -0.31
N VAL A 229 18.86 -20.33 -0.03
CA VAL A 229 17.95 -20.76 1.04
C VAL A 229 18.38 -20.19 2.40
N LYS A 230 19.70 -20.18 2.69
CA LYS A 230 20.22 -19.58 3.93
C LYS A 230 20.03 -18.07 4.00
N LEU A 231 20.23 -17.36 2.89
CA LEU A 231 19.95 -15.93 2.83
C LEU A 231 18.48 -15.62 3.12
N MET A 232 17.57 -16.45 2.59
CA MET A 232 16.14 -16.28 2.82
C MET A 232 15.77 -16.54 4.29
N GLN A 233 16.35 -17.56 4.93
CA GLN A 233 16.06 -17.91 6.32
C GLN A 233 16.69 -16.96 7.35
N ASP A 234 17.99 -16.67 7.20
CA ASP A 234 18.80 -16.10 8.29
C ASP A 234 19.06 -14.58 8.10
N TYR A 235 18.86 -14.03 6.88
CA TYR A 235 19.23 -12.64 6.54
C TYR A 235 18.03 -11.70 6.33
N ARG A 236 16.83 -12.10 6.76
CA ARG A 236 15.55 -11.36 6.59
C ARG A 236 15.12 -11.13 5.13
N LEU A 237 15.80 -11.70 4.13
CA LEU A 237 15.41 -11.53 2.73
C LEU A 237 14.04 -12.15 2.42
N ARG A 238 13.69 -13.24 3.09
CA ARG A 238 12.36 -13.84 2.99
C ARG A 238 11.25 -12.85 3.33
N GLU A 239 11.39 -12.14 4.43
CA GLU A 239 10.38 -11.19 4.89
C GLU A 239 10.25 -9.99 3.94
N LEU A 240 11.36 -9.55 3.32
CA LEU A 240 11.36 -8.53 2.26
C LEU A 240 10.63 -8.98 0.99
N PHE A 241 10.63 -10.29 0.69
CA PHE A 241 10.07 -10.86 -0.53
C PHE A 241 8.66 -11.42 -0.38
N LYS A 242 8.09 -11.41 0.84
CA LYS A 242 6.69 -11.78 1.04
C LYS A 242 5.77 -10.89 0.20
N PRO A 243 4.67 -11.43 -0.37
CA PRO A 243 3.76 -10.68 -1.24
C PRO A 243 3.20 -9.39 -0.60
N SER A 244 3.05 -9.34 0.72
CA SER A 244 2.58 -8.15 1.44
C SER A 244 3.55 -6.96 1.40
N MET A 245 4.83 -7.20 1.09
CA MET A 245 5.91 -6.21 1.11
C MET A 245 6.00 -5.43 2.44
N ALA A 246 5.50 -6.01 3.54
CA ALA A 246 5.41 -5.35 4.84
C ALA A 246 6.80 -4.97 5.38
N GLU A 247 7.76 -5.90 5.27
CA GLU A 247 9.15 -5.69 5.71
C GLU A 247 9.87 -4.65 4.85
N LEU A 248 9.57 -4.60 3.55
CA LEU A 248 10.12 -3.58 2.66
C LEU A 248 9.60 -2.20 3.07
N GLY A 249 8.31 -2.07 3.38
CA GLY A 249 7.71 -0.85 3.91
C GLY A 249 8.35 -0.41 5.23
N LEU A 250 8.64 -1.34 6.13
CA LEU A 250 9.39 -1.07 7.36
C LEU A 250 10.80 -0.52 7.04
N CYS A 251 11.51 -1.14 6.10
CA CYS A 251 12.83 -0.65 5.70
C CYS A 251 12.77 0.77 5.11
N MET A 252 11.75 1.08 4.31
CA MET A 252 11.54 2.45 3.79
C MET A 252 11.32 3.45 4.91
N TYR A 253 10.46 3.13 5.88
CA TYR A 253 10.21 3.99 7.04
C TYR A 253 11.48 4.24 7.87
N GLN A 254 12.24 3.17 8.16
CA GLN A 254 13.50 3.27 8.87
C GLN A 254 14.55 4.09 8.10
N PHE A 255 14.64 3.89 6.79
CA PHE A 255 15.60 4.60 5.95
C PHE A 255 15.26 6.08 5.82
N GLU A 256 13.97 6.41 5.63
CA GLU A 256 13.48 7.79 5.62
C GLU A 256 13.78 8.51 6.95
N PHE A 257 13.57 7.84 8.08
CA PHE A 257 13.93 8.38 9.38
C PHE A 257 15.44 8.63 9.50
N MET A 258 16.30 7.74 8.99
CA MET A 258 17.75 7.97 8.96
C MET A 258 18.12 9.18 8.10
N ILE A 259 17.45 9.38 6.96
CA ILE A 259 17.65 10.56 6.11
C ILE A 259 17.23 11.83 6.86
N GLN A 260 16.08 11.81 7.55
CA GLN A 260 15.63 12.94 8.36
C GLN A 260 16.63 13.34 9.45
N GLU A 261 17.24 12.36 10.13
CA GLU A 261 18.19 12.63 11.22
C GLU A 261 19.58 13.05 10.73
N LEU A 262 20.08 12.42 9.67
CA LEU A 262 21.47 12.58 9.24
C LEU A 262 21.63 13.53 8.03
N LEU A 263 20.57 13.77 7.26
CA LEU A 263 20.52 14.62 6.06
C LEU A 263 19.22 15.46 6.03
N PRO A 264 18.96 16.32 7.04
CA PRO A 264 17.68 17.01 7.20
C PRO A 264 17.31 17.91 6.01
N ASP A 265 18.29 18.64 5.44
CA ASP A 265 18.04 19.52 4.29
C ASP A 265 17.59 18.73 3.05
N LEU A 266 18.18 17.55 2.85
CA LEU A 266 17.81 16.65 1.76
C LEU A 266 16.42 16.05 1.99
N HIS A 267 16.09 15.68 3.23
CA HIS A 267 14.77 15.19 3.58
C HIS A 267 13.68 16.23 3.32
N ILE A 268 13.90 17.49 3.71
CA ILE A 268 12.96 18.59 3.45
C ILE A 268 12.77 18.79 1.94
N HIS A 269 13.86 18.73 1.17
CA HIS A 269 13.78 18.81 -0.29
C HIS A 269 12.99 17.66 -0.90
N PHE A 270 13.25 16.43 -0.47
CA PHE A 270 12.49 15.24 -0.91
C PHE A 270 10.99 15.38 -0.61
N GLN A 271 10.64 15.86 0.59
CA GLN A 271 9.24 16.13 0.95
C GLN A 271 8.62 17.22 0.08
N ALA A 272 9.33 18.32 -0.17
CA ALA A 272 8.85 19.41 -1.01
C ALA A 272 8.59 18.95 -2.46
N GLN A 273 9.40 18.02 -2.96
CA GLN A 273 9.26 17.44 -4.30
C GLN A 273 8.35 16.20 -4.35
N SER A 274 7.72 15.82 -3.22
CA SER A 274 6.94 14.56 -3.10
C SER A 274 7.72 13.32 -3.56
N PHE A 275 9.03 13.32 -3.33
CA PHE A 275 9.95 12.27 -3.74
C PHE A 275 10.09 11.24 -2.62
N HIS A 276 9.32 10.16 -2.73
CA HIS A 276 9.27 9.12 -1.70
C HIS A 276 10.45 8.15 -1.80
N THR A 277 10.95 7.73 -0.65
CA THR A 277 12.07 6.77 -0.52
C THR A 277 11.85 5.48 -1.32
N SER A 278 10.62 5.00 -1.40
CA SER A 278 10.24 3.81 -2.16
C SER A 278 10.49 3.92 -3.68
N MET A 279 10.54 5.13 -4.25
CA MET A 279 10.72 5.34 -5.69
C MET A 279 12.11 4.95 -6.19
N TYR A 280 13.14 5.07 -5.34
CA TYR A 280 14.53 4.81 -5.73
C TYR A 280 15.19 3.72 -4.89
N ALA A 281 14.82 3.57 -3.61
CA ALA A 281 15.52 2.65 -2.71
C ALA A 281 14.97 1.22 -2.73
N SER A 282 13.76 0.98 -3.26
CA SER A 282 13.16 -0.37 -3.25
C SER A 282 14.07 -1.43 -3.89
N SER A 283 14.69 -1.10 -5.04
CA SER A 283 15.63 -2.00 -5.72
C SER A 283 16.91 -2.23 -4.90
N TRP A 284 17.36 -1.24 -4.13
CA TRP A 284 18.56 -1.35 -3.30
C TRP A 284 18.39 -2.40 -2.21
N PHE A 285 17.24 -2.41 -1.54
CA PHE A 285 16.92 -3.39 -0.50
C PHE A 285 16.61 -4.77 -1.08
N LEU A 286 15.78 -4.83 -2.12
CA LEU A 286 15.36 -6.10 -2.72
C LEU A 286 16.51 -6.84 -3.43
N THR A 287 17.45 -6.11 -4.03
CA THR A 287 18.52 -6.72 -4.85
C THR A 287 19.91 -6.52 -4.28
N ILE A 288 20.03 -5.90 -3.09
CA ILE A 288 21.32 -5.58 -2.46
C ILE A 288 22.21 -4.82 -3.46
N PHE A 289 21.62 -3.82 -4.12
CA PHE A 289 22.21 -2.98 -5.18
C PHE A 289 22.63 -3.68 -6.49
N LEU A 290 22.41 -4.98 -6.66
CA LEU A 290 22.86 -5.73 -7.85
C LEU A 290 22.24 -5.26 -9.17
N THR A 291 21.07 -4.64 -9.11
CA THR A 291 20.40 -4.06 -10.29
C THR A 291 20.77 -2.59 -10.54
N SER A 292 21.37 -1.93 -9.56
CA SER A 292 21.56 -0.48 -9.57
C SER A 292 23.02 -0.09 -9.77
N PHE A 293 23.98 -0.89 -9.27
CA PHE A 293 25.41 -0.56 -9.28
C PHE A 293 26.23 -1.54 -10.12
N PRO A 294 27.42 -1.12 -10.60
CA PRO A 294 28.35 -2.00 -11.29
C PRO A 294 28.67 -3.26 -10.48
N LEU A 295 28.76 -4.41 -11.16
CA LEU A 295 28.93 -5.72 -10.53
C LEU A 295 30.12 -5.81 -9.54
N PRO A 296 31.30 -5.22 -9.80
CA PRO A 296 32.40 -5.22 -8.82
C PRO A 296 32.04 -4.52 -7.51
N VAL A 297 31.28 -3.43 -7.57
CA VAL A 297 30.84 -2.67 -6.38
C VAL A 297 29.75 -3.44 -5.64
N ALA A 298 28.74 -3.92 -6.37
CA ALA A 298 27.66 -4.70 -5.79
C ALA A 298 28.17 -6.00 -5.12
N THR A 299 29.14 -6.70 -5.74
CA THR A 299 29.78 -7.89 -5.17
C THR A 299 30.49 -7.59 -3.84
N ARG A 300 31.14 -6.43 -3.73
CA ARG A 300 31.81 -6.02 -2.49
C ARG A 300 30.84 -5.65 -1.38
N ILE A 301 29.71 -5.02 -1.72
CA ILE A 301 28.60 -4.80 -0.78
C ILE A 301 28.03 -6.15 -0.33
N PHE A 302 27.90 -7.10 -1.26
CA PHE A 302 27.39 -8.44 -0.99
C PHE A 302 28.32 -9.26 -0.08
N ASP A 303 29.65 -9.14 -0.22
CA ASP A 303 30.63 -9.73 0.72
C ASP A 303 30.35 -9.30 2.17
N ILE A 304 30.06 -8.02 2.38
CA ILE A 304 29.78 -7.45 3.70
C ILE A 304 28.38 -7.83 4.17
N PHE A 305 27.40 -7.86 3.25
CA PHE A 305 26.04 -8.31 3.54
C PHE A 305 26.03 -9.75 4.08
N MET A 306 26.84 -10.64 3.52
CA MET A 306 27.03 -12.03 4.00
C MET A 306 27.56 -12.12 5.44
N LEU A 307 28.04 -11.03 6.02
CA LEU A 307 28.57 -10.99 7.38
C LEU A 307 27.70 -10.15 8.33
N GLU A 308 27.17 -9.02 7.86
CA GLU A 308 26.50 -8.01 8.68
C GLU A 308 24.98 -7.92 8.43
N GLY A 309 24.48 -8.61 7.40
CA GLY A 309 23.07 -8.59 7.00
C GLY A 309 22.61 -7.22 6.47
N LEU A 310 21.33 -6.90 6.64
CA LEU A 310 20.71 -5.69 6.07
C LEU A 310 21.29 -4.37 6.58
N GLU A 311 22.04 -4.36 7.69
CA GLU A 311 22.66 -3.13 8.22
C GLU A 311 23.53 -2.42 7.16
N ILE A 312 24.29 -3.18 6.37
CA ILE A 312 25.14 -2.58 5.33
C ILE A 312 24.33 -1.89 4.24
N VAL A 313 23.11 -2.37 3.95
CA VAL A 313 22.25 -1.78 2.92
C VAL A 313 21.82 -0.38 3.33
N PHE A 314 21.41 -0.18 4.59
CA PHE A 314 21.12 1.14 5.15
C PHE A 314 22.34 2.07 5.11
N ARG A 315 23.51 1.56 5.52
CA ARG A 315 24.76 2.34 5.55
C ARG A 315 25.19 2.79 4.15
N VAL A 316 25.18 1.89 3.18
CA VAL A 316 25.54 2.19 1.79
C VAL A 316 24.52 3.14 1.16
N GLY A 317 23.21 2.88 1.35
CA GLY A 317 22.16 3.74 0.84
C GLY A 317 22.32 5.19 1.34
N LEU A 318 22.61 5.37 2.63
CA LEU A 318 22.83 6.71 3.18
C LEU A 318 24.15 7.34 2.72
N ALA A 319 25.22 6.56 2.62
CA ALA A 319 26.50 7.04 2.11
C ALA A 319 26.38 7.56 0.67
N ILE A 320 25.60 6.89 -0.17
CA ILE A 320 25.31 7.32 -1.55
C ILE A 320 24.59 8.68 -1.56
N LEU A 321 23.61 8.86 -0.67
CA LEU A 321 22.93 10.15 -0.50
C LEU A 321 23.89 11.24 0.00
N GLN A 322 24.76 10.94 0.97
CA GLN A 322 25.76 11.89 1.48
C GLN A 322 26.74 12.35 0.40
N LEU A 323 27.21 11.42 -0.44
CA LEU A 323 28.15 11.74 -1.51
C LEU A 323 27.53 12.60 -2.62
N ASN A 324 26.21 12.51 -2.81
CA ASN A 324 25.48 13.21 -3.88
C ASN A 324 24.58 14.34 -3.38
N GLN A 325 24.63 14.67 -2.08
CA GLN A 325 23.70 15.62 -1.45
C GLN A 325 23.70 16.99 -2.14
N ALA A 326 24.89 17.51 -2.48
CA ALA A 326 25.04 18.83 -3.09
C ALA A 326 24.40 18.94 -4.47
N GLU A 327 24.36 17.83 -5.23
CA GLU A 327 23.74 17.76 -6.56
C GLU A 327 22.24 17.49 -6.43
N LEU A 328 21.84 16.54 -5.58
CA LEU A 328 20.44 16.15 -5.41
C LEU A 328 19.53 17.30 -4.94
N ILE A 329 20.04 18.19 -4.07
CA ILE A 329 19.24 19.32 -3.55
C ILE A 329 18.87 20.36 -4.63
N GLN A 330 19.55 20.32 -5.78
CA GLN A 330 19.32 21.25 -6.89
C GLN A 330 18.35 20.70 -7.94
N LEU A 331 18.00 19.41 -7.83
CA LEU A 331 17.20 18.70 -8.83
C LEU A 331 15.73 18.62 -8.42
N ASP A 332 14.84 18.56 -9.40
CA ASP A 332 13.43 18.24 -9.20
C ASP A 332 13.20 16.72 -9.13
N MET A 333 11.95 16.29 -8.98
CA MET A 333 11.60 14.87 -8.84
C MET A 333 12.15 14.00 -9.99
N GLU A 334 11.99 14.43 -11.24
CA GLU A 334 12.48 13.69 -12.41
C GLU A 334 14.01 13.70 -12.47
N GLY A 335 14.63 14.87 -12.25
CA GLY A 335 16.08 15.02 -12.23
C GLY A 335 16.73 14.13 -11.18
N MET A 336 16.17 14.05 -9.98
CA MET A 336 16.64 13.14 -8.92
C MET A 336 16.56 11.68 -9.36
N LEU A 337 15.45 11.24 -9.95
CA LEU A 337 15.29 9.86 -10.42
C LEU A 337 16.31 9.52 -11.51
N GLN A 338 16.53 10.41 -12.47
CA GLN A 338 17.56 10.23 -13.51
C GLN A 338 18.97 10.20 -12.90
N HIS A 339 19.24 11.00 -11.86
CA HIS A 339 20.52 11.01 -11.16
C HIS A 339 20.81 9.65 -10.50
N PHE A 340 19.84 9.08 -9.79
CA PHE A 340 19.97 7.76 -9.16
C PHE A 340 20.18 6.65 -10.19
N GLN A 341 19.53 6.72 -11.36
CA GLN A 341 19.58 5.66 -12.36
C GLN A 341 20.80 5.73 -13.28
N LYS A 342 21.34 6.92 -13.54
CA LYS A 342 22.40 7.11 -14.56
C LYS A 342 23.70 7.64 -13.96
N VAL A 343 23.64 8.68 -13.14
CA VAL A 343 24.85 9.41 -12.71
C VAL A 343 25.57 8.65 -11.60
N ILE A 344 24.84 8.24 -10.56
CA ILE A 344 25.43 7.54 -9.40
C ILE A 344 26.13 6.23 -9.81
N PRO A 345 25.54 5.36 -10.66
CA PRO A 345 26.23 4.15 -11.11
C PRO A 345 27.55 4.43 -11.85
N HIS A 346 27.59 5.45 -12.70
CA HIS A 346 28.81 5.86 -13.41
C HIS A 346 29.90 6.38 -12.45
N GLN A 347 29.54 7.13 -11.40
CA GLN A 347 30.52 7.59 -10.40
C GLN A 347 31.19 6.42 -9.66
N LEU A 348 30.45 5.31 -9.50
CA LEU A 348 30.88 4.08 -8.83
C LEU A 348 31.76 3.17 -9.69
N GLU A 349 31.90 3.42 -10.99
CA GLU A 349 32.81 2.65 -11.86
C GLU A 349 34.28 2.79 -11.45
N SER A 350 34.63 3.87 -10.75
CA SER A 350 35.97 4.12 -10.21
C SER A 350 36.40 3.12 -9.13
N GLY A 351 35.45 2.36 -8.55
CA GLY A 351 35.72 1.27 -7.62
C GLY A 351 34.92 1.34 -6.31
N PRO A 352 34.96 0.26 -5.52
CA PRO A 352 34.11 0.07 -4.33
C PRO A 352 34.61 0.80 -3.06
N ASP A 353 35.88 1.19 -3.00
CA ASP A 353 36.51 1.59 -1.73
C ASP A 353 35.96 2.91 -1.17
N LYS A 354 35.73 3.90 -2.03
CA LYS A 354 35.09 5.18 -1.65
C LYS A 354 33.68 4.95 -1.11
N VAL A 355 32.94 4.09 -1.84
CA VAL A 355 31.73 3.35 -1.44
C VAL A 355 31.64 3.04 0.05
N ILE A 356 32.45 2.02 0.34
CA ILE A 356 32.45 1.26 1.58
C ILE A 356 33.02 2.10 2.73
N LEU A 357 34.06 2.91 2.47
CA LEU A 357 34.61 3.81 3.49
C LEU A 357 33.57 4.83 3.95
N ALA A 358 32.83 5.43 3.01
CA ALA A 358 31.74 6.36 3.34
C ALA A 358 30.63 5.64 4.14
N ALA A 359 30.26 4.42 3.75
CA ALA A 359 29.26 3.61 4.47
C ALA A 359 29.63 3.32 5.94
N TYR A 360 30.91 3.09 6.24
CA TYR A 360 31.35 2.89 7.63
C TYR A 360 31.45 4.18 8.45
N ASN A 361 31.50 5.35 7.81
CA ASN A 361 31.38 6.65 8.49
C ASN A 361 29.93 6.99 8.87
N VAL A 362 28.95 6.34 8.24
CA VAL A 362 27.53 6.49 8.61
C VAL A 362 27.28 5.92 10.02
N LYS A 363 26.60 6.69 10.87
CA LYS A 363 26.20 6.23 12.20
C LYS A 363 24.92 5.40 12.09
N TYR A 364 25.02 4.10 12.36
CA TYR A 364 23.87 3.20 12.46
C TYR A 364 23.63 2.78 13.91
N ASN A 365 22.42 2.97 14.43
CA ASN A 365 22.06 2.65 15.81
C ASN A 365 21.03 1.52 15.86
N ALA A 366 21.49 0.29 16.03
CA ALA A 366 20.64 -0.91 16.06
C ALA A 366 19.50 -0.84 17.10
N LYS A 367 19.71 -0.20 18.27
CA LYS A 367 18.66 -0.04 19.28
C LYS A 367 17.55 0.88 18.78
N LYS A 368 17.92 1.96 18.07
CA LYS A 368 16.97 2.90 17.48
C LYS A 368 16.17 2.25 16.35
N MET A 369 16.83 1.48 15.49
CA MET A 369 16.17 0.73 14.40
C MET A 369 15.09 -0.23 14.94
N LYS A 370 15.40 -0.98 16.01
CA LYS A 370 14.42 -1.83 16.69
C LYS A 370 13.27 -1.04 17.33
N LYS A 371 13.50 0.19 17.79
CA LYS A 371 12.44 1.06 18.30
C LYS A 371 11.50 1.49 17.16
N LEU A 372 12.08 1.94 16.04
CA LEU A 372 11.33 2.33 14.84
C LEU A 372 10.52 1.16 14.26
N GLU A 373 11.05 -0.06 14.35
CA GLU A 373 10.31 -1.27 13.98
C GLU A 373 9.04 -1.45 14.79
N LYS A 374 9.13 -1.34 16.13
CA LYS A 374 7.94 -1.42 16.99
C LYS A 374 6.93 -0.30 16.72
N GLU A 375 7.44 0.90 16.48
CA GLU A 375 6.61 2.07 16.16
C GLU A 375 5.86 1.87 14.84
N TYR A 376 6.56 1.46 13.79
CA TYR A 376 5.97 1.17 12.47
C TYR A 376 4.92 0.06 12.55
N THR A 377 5.21 -1.04 13.25
CA THR A 377 4.23 -2.11 13.45
C THR A 377 2.99 -1.60 14.17
N THR A 378 3.15 -0.76 15.19
CA THR A 378 2.01 -0.15 15.91
C THR A 378 1.17 0.74 14.99
N ILE A 379 1.82 1.55 14.14
CA ILE A 379 1.14 2.40 13.15
C ILE A 379 0.35 1.52 12.18
N LYS A 380 0.97 0.47 11.63
CA LYS A 380 0.32 -0.43 10.66
C LYS A 380 -0.82 -1.26 11.26
N THR A 381 -0.69 -1.72 12.50
CA THR A 381 -1.77 -2.40 13.20
C THR A 381 -2.98 -1.49 13.37
N LYS A 382 -2.76 -0.24 13.81
CA LYS A 382 -3.85 0.76 13.95
C LYS A 382 -4.50 1.09 12.60
N GLU A 383 -3.71 1.29 11.55
CA GLU A 383 -4.25 1.53 10.19
C GLU A 383 -5.08 0.34 9.68
N MET A 384 -4.69 -0.88 10.02
CA MET A 384 -5.43 -2.09 9.65
C MET A 384 -6.72 -2.23 10.45
N GLU A 385 -6.69 -1.95 11.76
CA GLU A 385 -7.87 -1.90 12.63
C GLU A 385 -8.88 -0.86 12.11
N GLU A 386 -8.42 0.35 11.78
CA GLU A 386 -9.24 1.41 11.21
C GLU A 386 -9.84 1.01 9.85
N GLN A 387 -9.07 0.34 8.98
CA GLN A 387 -9.59 -0.17 7.70
C GLN A 387 -10.63 -1.28 7.88
N VAL A 388 -10.47 -2.15 8.88
CA VAL A 388 -11.45 -3.19 9.20
C VAL A 388 -12.74 -2.55 9.73
N GLU A 389 -12.64 -1.58 10.63
CA GLU A 389 -13.80 -0.83 11.12
C GLU A 389 -14.55 -0.11 9.98
N ILE A 390 -13.81 0.51 9.04
CA ILE A 390 -14.41 1.15 7.86
C ILE A 390 -15.11 0.12 6.96
N LYS A 391 -14.52 -1.06 6.74
CA LYS A 391 -15.14 -2.12 5.92
C LYS A 391 -16.39 -2.70 6.58
N VAL A 392 -16.34 -3.02 7.87
CA VAL A 392 -17.50 -3.52 8.63
C VAL A 392 -18.63 -2.49 8.64
N SER A 393 -18.30 -1.21 8.79
CA SER A 393 -19.28 -0.12 8.72
C SER A 393 -19.83 0.07 7.30
N GLY A 394 -19.01 -0.13 6.27
CA GLY A 394 -19.42 -0.10 4.86
C GLY A 394 -20.34 -1.27 4.45
N GLU A 395 -20.08 -2.47 4.94
CA GLU A 395 -20.92 -3.66 4.72
C GLU A 395 -22.26 -3.53 5.46
N ALA A 396 -22.24 -3.09 6.73
CA ALA A 396 -23.47 -2.77 7.47
C ALA A 396 -24.31 -1.68 6.79
N GLY A 397 -23.66 -0.68 6.18
CA GLY A 397 -24.29 0.38 5.39
C GLY A 397 -24.91 -0.09 4.07
N GLN A 398 -24.40 -1.15 3.45
CA GLN A 398 -25.00 -1.76 2.25
C GLN A 398 -26.23 -2.59 2.62
N VAL A 399 -26.17 -3.33 3.73
CA VAL A 399 -27.30 -4.13 4.23
C VAL A 399 -28.47 -3.23 4.62
N THR A 400 -28.20 -2.11 5.30
CA THR A 400 -29.25 -1.13 5.66
C THR A 400 -29.87 -0.46 4.43
N ARG A 401 -29.08 -0.07 3.42
CA ARG A 401 -29.64 0.48 2.16
C ARG A 401 -30.48 -0.53 1.38
N ALA A 402 -30.12 -1.81 1.41
CA ALA A 402 -30.90 -2.86 0.77
C ALA A 402 -32.26 -3.03 1.47
N GLN A 403 -32.28 -2.99 2.80
CA GLN A 403 -33.51 -3.04 3.60
C GLN A 403 -34.40 -1.80 3.37
N GLU A 404 -33.82 -0.59 3.36
CA GLU A 404 -34.56 0.65 3.08
C GLU A 404 -35.15 0.68 1.66
N ALA A 405 -34.44 0.12 0.67
CA ALA A 405 -34.94 0.03 -0.70
C ALA A 405 -36.11 -0.95 -0.83
N GLU A 406 -36.09 -2.06 -0.09
CA GLU A 406 -37.18 -3.04 -0.05
C GLU A 406 -38.43 -2.45 0.62
N GLU A 407 -38.27 -1.75 1.75
CA GLU A 407 -39.38 -1.05 2.42
C GLU A 407 -39.96 0.07 1.55
N THR A 408 -39.10 0.86 0.89
CA THR A 408 -39.56 1.92 -0.03
C THR A 408 -40.34 1.35 -1.20
N TYR A 409 -39.91 0.22 -1.76
CA TYR A 409 -40.63 -0.45 -2.85
C TYR A 409 -42.02 -0.95 -2.40
N LEU A 410 -42.12 -1.49 -1.19
CA LEU A 410 -43.40 -1.91 -0.61
C LEU A 410 -44.36 -0.74 -0.43
N VAL A 411 -43.88 0.38 0.11
CA VAL A 411 -44.70 1.60 0.31
C VAL A 411 -45.15 2.19 -1.04
N VAL A 412 -44.28 2.23 -2.05
CA VAL A 412 -44.64 2.71 -3.39
C VAL A 412 -45.72 1.82 -4.03
N ARG A 413 -45.63 0.50 -3.85
CA ARG A 413 -46.65 -0.45 -4.31
C ARG A 413 -47.99 -0.21 -3.62
N GLU A 414 -47.99 -0.06 -2.30
CA GLU A 414 -49.21 0.25 -1.54
C GLU A 414 -49.83 1.59 -1.95
N LEU A 415 -49.00 2.64 -2.11
CA LEU A 415 -49.46 3.94 -2.59
C LEU A 415 -50.08 3.85 -4.00
N ALA A 416 -49.52 3.04 -4.89
CA ALA A 416 -50.10 2.81 -6.21
C ALA A 416 -51.49 2.14 -6.13
N THR A 417 -51.66 1.16 -5.24
CA THR A 417 -52.97 0.52 -5.02
C THR A 417 -54.01 1.48 -4.43
N VAL A 418 -53.61 2.33 -3.49
CA VAL A 418 -54.49 3.35 -2.88
C VAL A 418 -54.88 4.42 -3.91
N ARG A 419 -53.95 4.83 -4.77
CA ARG A 419 -54.26 5.77 -5.87
C ARG A 419 -55.27 5.19 -6.84
N GLN A 420 -55.11 3.93 -7.24
CA GLN A 420 -56.06 3.26 -8.12
C GLN A 420 -57.46 3.20 -7.49
N GLN A 421 -57.56 2.88 -6.19
CA GLN A 421 -58.83 2.90 -5.46
C GLN A 421 -59.44 4.31 -5.38
N SER A 422 -58.62 5.34 -5.18
CA SER A 422 -59.08 6.73 -5.20
C SER A 422 -59.60 7.14 -6.58
N GLU A 423 -58.91 6.77 -7.65
CA GLU A 423 -59.33 7.06 -9.03
C GLU A 423 -60.66 6.36 -9.36
N GLU A 424 -60.81 5.10 -8.94
CA GLU A 424 -62.05 4.35 -9.10
C GLU A 424 -63.21 4.98 -8.30
N ALA A 425 -62.97 5.41 -7.07
CA ALA A 425 -63.94 6.14 -6.26
C ALA A 425 -64.33 7.48 -6.89
N THR A 426 -63.37 8.22 -7.48
CA THR A 426 -63.67 9.47 -8.19
C THR A 426 -64.49 9.24 -9.46
N ALA A 427 -64.20 8.17 -10.22
CA ALA A 427 -64.99 7.82 -11.40
C ALA A 427 -66.43 7.44 -11.02
N GLN A 428 -66.62 6.72 -9.91
CA GLN A 428 -67.96 6.43 -9.37
C GLN A 428 -68.70 7.71 -8.95
N LEU A 429 -67.99 8.67 -8.36
CA LEU A 429 -68.55 9.98 -7.98
C LEU A 429 -68.97 10.79 -9.22
N GLU A 430 -68.12 10.84 -10.26
CA GLU A 430 -68.44 11.53 -11.51
C GLU A 430 -69.66 10.91 -12.21
N LEU A 431 -69.75 9.58 -12.22
CA LEU A 431 -70.92 8.88 -12.72
C LEU A 431 -72.18 9.28 -11.93
N ALA A 432 -72.13 9.22 -10.60
CA ALA A 432 -73.24 9.64 -9.75
C ALA A 432 -73.63 11.11 -9.96
N GLN A 433 -72.65 12.01 -10.15
CA GLN A 433 -72.90 13.43 -10.47
C GLN A 433 -73.54 13.60 -11.86
N SER A 434 -73.14 12.80 -12.84
CA SER A 434 -73.75 12.81 -14.18
C SER A 434 -75.21 12.34 -14.12
N THR A 435 -75.50 11.30 -13.31
CA THR A 435 -76.86 10.83 -13.05
C THR A 435 -77.69 11.88 -12.32
N ILE A 436 -77.11 12.58 -11.34
CA ILE A 436 -77.77 13.73 -10.68
C ILE A 436 -78.05 14.85 -11.68
N ARG A 437 -77.12 15.16 -12.60
CA ARG A 437 -77.35 16.15 -13.67
C ARG A 437 -78.45 15.71 -14.63
N GLU A 438 -78.50 14.45 -15.03
CA GLU A 438 -79.61 13.91 -15.85
C GLU A 438 -80.95 13.98 -15.11
N LEU A 439 -80.96 13.70 -13.80
CA LEU A 439 -82.16 13.81 -12.97
C LEU A 439 -82.56 15.28 -12.74
N GLN A 440 -81.62 16.22 -12.69
CA GLN A 440 -81.87 17.67 -12.67
C GLN A 440 -82.36 18.21 -14.03
N GLN A 441 -82.06 17.53 -15.14
CA GLN A 441 -82.51 17.91 -16.49
C GLN A 441 -83.94 17.46 -16.84
N ARG A 442 -84.69 16.90 -15.87
CA ARG A 442 -86.14 16.67 -15.98
C ARG A 442 -86.86 17.30 -14.77
N PRO A 443 -88.02 17.97 -14.89
CA PRO A 443 -88.63 18.74 -16.00
C PRO A 443 -89.20 20.12 -15.55
N LEU A 444 -89.69 20.93 -16.52
CA LEU A 444 -90.64 22.08 -16.39
C LEU A 444 -90.13 23.46 -15.86
N LEU A 445 -90.16 24.43 -16.79
CA LEU A 445 -90.52 25.86 -16.62
C LEU A 445 -89.61 26.83 -15.80
N VAL A 446 -89.02 27.79 -16.55
CA VAL A 446 -88.80 29.23 -16.24
C VAL A 446 -87.37 29.69 -15.80
N ARG A 447 -86.88 30.73 -16.52
CA ARG A 447 -85.96 31.85 -16.16
C ARG A 447 -84.45 31.68 -16.44
N ASN A 448 -83.67 32.59 -17.06
CA ASN A 448 -83.83 33.82 -17.86
C ASN A 448 -82.45 34.14 -18.52
N ASP A 449 -82.39 34.35 -19.84
CA ASP A 449 -81.17 34.56 -20.66
C ASP A 449 -80.67 36.01 -20.81
N THR A 450 -81.25 36.98 -20.10
CA THR A 450 -81.06 38.41 -20.41
C THR A 450 -79.72 39.02 -19.96
N ASN A 451 -78.99 38.39 -19.04
CA ASN A 451 -77.75 38.97 -18.49
C ASN A 451 -76.50 38.63 -19.31
N VAL A 452 -76.53 37.55 -20.11
CA VAL A 452 -75.35 37.06 -20.86
C VAL A 452 -75.08 37.91 -22.09
N VAL A 453 -76.14 38.31 -22.81
CA VAL A 453 -76.03 39.11 -24.05
C VAL A 453 -75.42 40.49 -23.76
N ARG A 454 -75.80 41.13 -22.64
CA ARG A 454 -75.32 42.47 -22.29
C ARG A 454 -73.83 42.52 -21.96
N LEU A 455 -73.30 41.46 -21.35
CA LEU A 455 -71.87 41.34 -21.02
C LEU A 455 -71.01 41.05 -22.25
N GLN A 456 -71.56 40.38 -23.27
CA GLN A 456 -70.86 40.15 -24.53
C GLN A 456 -70.71 41.44 -25.37
N GLU A 457 -71.70 42.32 -25.37
CA GLU A 457 -71.63 43.61 -26.09
C GLU A 457 -70.61 44.58 -25.47
N GLU A 458 -70.54 44.66 -24.14
CA GLU A 458 -69.56 45.53 -23.45
C GLU A 458 -68.11 45.08 -23.70
N LEU A 459 -67.85 43.77 -23.78
CA LEU A 459 -66.51 43.23 -24.04
C LEU A 459 -66.01 43.59 -25.45
N ILE A 460 -66.88 43.56 -26.46
CA ILE A 460 -66.55 43.94 -27.84
C ILE A 460 -66.21 45.44 -27.90
N ALA A 461 -66.97 46.29 -27.20
CA ALA A 461 -66.74 47.73 -27.17
C ALA A 461 -65.42 48.14 -26.48
N VAL A 462 -64.95 47.35 -25.50
CA VAL A 462 -63.64 47.58 -24.85
C VAL A 462 -62.49 47.18 -25.76
N LYS A 463 -62.59 46.03 -26.45
CA LYS A 463 -61.55 45.59 -27.38
C LYS A 463 -61.36 46.52 -28.58
N LEU A 464 -62.43 47.17 -29.05
CA LEU A 464 -62.32 48.14 -30.14
C LEU A 464 -61.54 49.41 -29.71
N ARG A 465 -61.81 49.92 -28.50
CA ARG A 465 -61.10 51.10 -27.96
C ARG A 465 -59.61 50.84 -27.72
N GLU A 466 -59.26 49.62 -27.30
CA GLU A 466 -57.87 49.22 -27.14
C GLU A 466 -57.12 49.19 -28.49
N ALA A 467 -57.76 48.66 -29.55
CA ALA A 467 -57.18 48.62 -30.88
C ALA A 467 -56.92 50.03 -31.45
N GLU A 468 -57.87 50.96 -31.28
CA GLU A 468 -57.74 52.36 -31.71
C GLU A 468 -56.62 53.11 -30.98
N ALA A 469 -56.44 52.86 -29.67
CA ALA A 469 -55.35 53.44 -28.90
C ALA A 469 -53.97 52.93 -29.35
N VAL A 470 -53.87 51.64 -29.70
CA VAL A 470 -52.62 51.03 -30.20
C VAL A 470 -52.24 51.57 -31.57
N THR A 471 -53.20 51.84 -32.46
CA THR A 471 -52.94 52.48 -33.77
C THR A 471 -52.47 53.92 -33.59
N GLY A 472 -53.10 54.71 -32.71
CA GLY A 472 -52.69 56.08 -32.42
C GLY A 472 -51.27 56.18 -31.82
N GLN A 473 -50.88 55.21 -30.99
CA GLN A 473 -49.51 55.15 -30.45
C GLN A 473 -48.46 54.88 -31.54
N LYS A 474 -48.79 54.09 -32.57
CA LYS A 474 -47.88 53.82 -33.69
C LYS A 474 -47.69 55.06 -34.57
N GLU A 475 -48.75 55.83 -34.81
CA GLU A 475 -48.68 57.09 -35.57
C GLU A 475 -47.83 58.14 -34.85
N LEU A 476 -48.02 58.33 -33.54
CA LEU A 476 -47.17 59.23 -32.75
C LEU A 476 -45.70 58.81 -32.77
N ARG A 477 -45.40 57.50 -32.73
CA ARG A 477 -44.02 57.00 -32.83
C ARG A 477 -43.40 57.26 -34.22
N GLN A 478 -44.19 57.29 -35.29
CA GLN A 478 -43.69 57.66 -36.62
C GLN A 478 -43.42 59.16 -36.70
N GLN A 479 -44.32 59.99 -36.17
CA GLN A 479 -44.11 61.45 -36.14
C GLN A 479 -42.87 61.86 -35.34
N VAL A 480 -42.55 61.15 -34.25
CA VAL A 480 -41.31 61.38 -33.50
C VAL A 480 -40.07 61.01 -34.30
N ARG A 481 -40.11 59.95 -35.12
CA ARG A 481 -38.99 59.59 -36.02
C ARG A 481 -38.82 60.59 -37.14
N ASP A 482 -39.91 61.04 -37.76
CA ASP A 482 -39.86 62.02 -38.84
C ASP A 482 -39.31 63.37 -38.33
N LEU A 483 -39.66 63.76 -37.10
CA LEU A 483 -39.11 64.95 -36.44
C LEU A 483 -37.63 64.79 -36.06
N ASP A 484 -37.18 63.58 -35.68
CA ASP A 484 -35.76 63.30 -35.40
C ASP A 484 -34.91 63.32 -36.69
N GLU A 485 -35.43 62.78 -37.79
CA GLU A 485 -34.82 62.88 -39.13
C GLU A 485 -34.77 64.35 -39.62
N HIS A 486 -35.84 65.13 -39.41
CA HIS A 486 -35.86 66.55 -39.74
C HIS A 486 -34.91 67.38 -38.86
N TRP A 487 -34.76 67.02 -37.57
CA TRP A 487 -33.81 67.67 -36.67
C TRP A 487 -32.35 67.39 -37.05
N GLN A 488 -32.05 66.16 -37.48
CA GLN A 488 -30.74 65.78 -38.02
C GLN A 488 -30.45 66.42 -39.40
N ALA A 489 -31.49 66.71 -40.20
CA ALA A 489 -31.36 67.41 -41.48
C ALA A 489 -31.20 68.95 -41.34
N VAL A 490 -31.73 69.56 -40.27
CA VAL A 490 -31.73 71.02 -40.05
C VAL A 490 -30.50 71.51 -39.26
N THR A 491 -29.78 70.64 -38.56
CA THR A 491 -28.52 70.96 -37.85
C THR A 491 -27.26 70.80 -38.71
N GLY A 492 -27.37 71.08 -40.01
CA GLY A 492 -26.25 71.04 -40.95
C GLY A 492 -25.14 72.05 -40.65
N LEU A 493 -23.90 71.56 -40.59
CA LEU A 493 -22.76 72.28 -41.16
C LEU A 493 -22.33 71.54 -42.41
N LYS A 494 -22.46 72.28 -43.51
CA LYS A 494 -22.50 71.88 -44.91
C LYS A 494 -21.11 71.69 -45.53
N GLU A 495 -21.09 70.81 -46.53
CA GLU A 495 -20.42 70.99 -47.83
C GLU A 495 -18.89 71.11 -47.85
N LEU A 496 -18.21 70.02 -48.23
CA LEU A 496 -17.56 69.98 -49.56
C LEU A 496 -17.28 68.53 -50.03
N THR A 497 -18.20 68.06 -50.88
CA THR A 497 -17.95 67.37 -52.16
C THR A 497 -17.03 66.15 -52.22
N SER A 498 -17.66 65.03 -52.51
CA SER A 498 -17.09 63.90 -53.24
C SER A 498 -16.69 64.27 -54.68
N LEU A 499 -15.77 63.45 -55.21
CA LEU A 499 -15.69 62.99 -56.60
C LEU A 499 -15.10 63.94 -57.67
N VAL A 500 -13.91 63.51 -58.13
CA VAL A 500 -13.49 63.35 -59.54
C VAL A 500 -12.58 64.43 -60.13
N ASP A 501 -11.41 63.95 -60.52
CA ASP A 501 -10.67 64.29 -61.74
C ASP A 501 -11.45 65.13 -62.76
N CYS A 502 -11.32 66.45 -62.68
CA CYS A 502 -11.29 67.32 -63.86
C CYS A 502 -11.17 68.77 -63.39
N VAL A 503 -9.96 69.30 -63.45
CA VAL A 503 -9.63 70.45 -64.29
C VAL A 503 -8.15 70.76 -64.04
N ARG A 504 -7.30 70.19 -64.90
CA ARG A 504 -6.82 70.91 -66.09
C ARG A 504 -6.42 72.38 -65.80
N LEU A 505 -5.23 72.74 -66.25
CA LEU A 505 -4.87 74.13 -66.57
C LEU A 505 -4.56 75.06 -65.37
N HIS A 506 -3.34 74.95 -64.86
CA HIS A 506 -2.51 76.15 -64.73
C HIS A 506 -1.05 75.76 -64.94
N LEU A 507 -0.40 76.37 -65.93
CA LEU A 507 1.01 76.20 -66.34
C LEU A 507 1.32 75.18 -67.45
N LEU A 508 0.44 75.13 -68.45
CA LEU A 508 0.91 75.64 -69.75
C LEU A 508 1.09 77.15 -69.54
N LEU A 509 2.34 77.63 -69.53
CA LEU A 509 2.80 78.82 -70.27
C LEU A 509 4.02 79.48 -69.60
N GLN A 510 5.19 78.85 -69.68
CA GLN A 510 6.39 79.61 -70.02
C GLN A 510 7.43 78.67 -70.65
N ARG A 511 7.46 78.49 -71.97
CA ARG A 511 7.74 79.48 -73.04
C ARG A 511 9.22 79.89 -73.03
N HIS A 512 9.92 79.37 -74.04
CA HIS A 512 11.05 79.96 -74.75
C HIS A 512 12.32 80.25 -73.96
N LEU A 513 13.36 79.47 -74.27
CA LEU A 513 14.61 79.91 -74.92
C LEU A 513 15.54 78.69 -74.88
N ALA A 514 16.27 78.28 -75.91
CA ALA A 514 16.28 78.55 -77.33
C ALA A 514 17.24 77.50 -77.91
N ARG A 515 16.93 77.05 -79.12
CA ARG A 515 17.91 76.45 -80.03
C ARG A 515 18.98 77.50 -80.37
N THR A 516 20.06 77.05 -81.01
CA THR A 516 21.26 77.78 -81.48
C THR A 516 22.40 77.72 -80.45
N ALA A 517 23.66 77.47 -80.78
CA ALA A 517 24.36 77.42 -82.05
C ALA A 517 25.54 76.43 -81.92
N GLY A 518 26.01 75.93 -83.05
CA GLY A 518 27.14 75.01 -83.10
C GLY A 518 28.51 75.64 -82.89
N ARG A 519 29.50 74.76 -83.09
CA ARG A 519 30.84 75.04 -83.61
C ARG A 519 31.74 75.95 -82.76
N TRP A 520 32.42 75.40 -81.76
CA TRP A 520 33.78 75.84 -81.41
C TRP A 520 34.66 74.64 -81.05
N LYS A 521 35.88 74.73 -81.57
CA LYS A 521 36.92 73.72 -81.76
C LYS A 521 37.84 73.64 -80.55
N ASP A 522 38.12 72.39 -80.17
CA ASP A 522 39.19 71.78 -79.36
C ASP A 522 40.01 72.52 -78.28
N SER A 523 40.33 71.69 -77.28
CA SER A 523 41.40 71.77 -76.27
C SER A 523 41.04 72.53 -74.98
N PRO A 524 41.46 72.12 -73.76
CA PRO A 524 42.02 70.85 -73.25
C PRO A 524 40.93 70.10 -72.44
N LYS A 525 39.69 70.10 -72.95
CA LYS A 525 38.52 69.59 -72.23
C LYS A 525 38.36 68.07 -72.31
N LYS A 526 39.03 67.36 -73.22
CA LYS A 526 38.75 65.93 -73.45
C LYS A 526 39.21 65.03 -72.29
N ASN A 527 40.34 65.36 -71.65
CA ASN A 527 40.83 64.63 -70.48
C ASN A 527 40.01 64.99 -69.24
N ALA A 528 39.77 66.29 -68.98
CA ALA A 528 38.90 66.72 -67.88
C ALA A 528 37.45 66.23 -68.03
N MET A 529 36.94 66.12 -69.27
CA MET A 529 35.60 65.57 -69.53
C MET A 529 35.59 64.06 -69.32
N SER A 530 36.65 63.34 -69.71
CA SER A 530 36.80 61.90 -69.40
C SER A 530 36.89 61.67 -67.89
N GLU A 531 37.69 62.45 -67.16
CA GLU A 531 37.82 62.38 -65.70
C GLU A 531 36.48 62.68 -65.00
N LEU A 532 35.76 63.73 -65.42
CA LEU A 532 34.43 64.03 -64.92
C LEU A 532 33.40 62.94 -65.28
N GLN A 533 33.57 62.26 -66.42
CA GLN A 533 32.70 61.17 -66.85
C GLN A 533 32.97 59.89 -66.03
N ASP A 534 34.23 59.63 -65.68
CA ASP A 534 34.64 58.54 -64.80
C ASP A 534 34.22 58.81 -63.34
N GLU A 535 34.38 60.04 -62.84
CA GLU A 535 33.84 60.44 -61.53
C GLU A 535 32.33 60.29 -61.49
N LEU A 536 31.61 60.74 -62.54
CA LEU A 536 30.17 60.57 -62.65
C LEU A 536 29.77 59.09 -62.68
N MET A 537 30.53 58.23 -63.38
CA MET A 537 30.28 56.79 -63.40
C MET A 537 30.52 56.18 -62.00
N SER A 538 31.55 56.61 -61.29
CA SER A 538 31.85 56.16 -59.91
C SER A 538 30.76 56.59 -58.91
N VAL A 539 30.20 57.80 -59.07
CA VAL A 539 29.09 58.28 -58.24
C VAL A 539 27.82 57.50 -58.55
N ARG A 540 27.55 57.21 -59.83
CA ARG A 540 26.41 56.37 -60.23
C ARG A 540 26.51 54.94 -59.73
N LEU A 541 27.72 54.36 -59.71
CA LEU A 541 27.93 53.03 -59.16
C LEU A 541 27.64 53.02 -57.65
N ARG A 542 28.17 54.00 -56.90
CA ARG A 542 27.88 54.16 -55.46
C ARG A 542 26.41 54.44 -55.17
N GLU A 543 25.75 55.24 -56.01
CA GLU A 543 24.30 55.47 -55.89
C GLU A 543 23.52 54.17 -56.13
N ALA A 544 23.90 53.39 -57.15
CA ALA A 544 23.27 52.11 -57.45
C ALA A 544 23.49 51.09 -56.32
N GLU A 545 24.70 51.04 -55.73
CA GLU A 545 25.04 50.23 -54.57
C GLU A 545 24.21 50.62 -53.36
N ALA A 546 24.15 51.91 -53.00
CA ALA A 546 23.32 52.41 -51.90
C ALA A 546 21.82 52.14 -52.12
N GLN A 547 21.34 52.25 -53.36
CA GLN A 547 19.96 51.88 -53.69
C GLN A 547 19.72 50.36 -53.60
N ALA A 548 20.70 49.53 -53.89
CA ALA A 548 20.60 48.08 -53.71
C ALA A 548 20.55 47.72 -52.21
N GLU A 549 21.44 48.29 -51.40
CA GLU A 549 21.45 48.13 -49.93
C GLU A 549 20.14 48.60 -49.28
N LEU A 550 19.56 49.69 -49.78
CA LEU A 550 18.25 50.18 -49.31
C LEU A 550 17.11 49.20 -49.65
N ARG A 551 17.14 48.59 -50.85
CA ARG A 551 16.15 47.56 -51.24
C ARG A 551 16.28 46.31 -50.38
N GLU A 552 17.50 45.86 -50.13
CA GLU A 552 17.78 44.72 -49.27
C GLU A 552 17.33 44.99 -47.83
N SER A 553 17.63 46.17 -47.29
CA SER A 553 17.21 46.58 -45.95
C SER A 553 15.68 46.64 -45.81
N ARG A 554 14.96 47.10 -46.84
CA ARG A 554 13.49 47.09 -46.88
C ARG A 554 12.91 45.68 -46.94
N GLN A 555 13.53 44.78 -47.70
CA GLN A 555 13.12 43.39 -47.73
C GLN A 555 13.27 42.74 -46.35
N ARG A 556 14.43 42.92 -45.70
CA ARG A 556 14.66 42.42 -44.32
C ARG A 556 13.66 43.01 -43.31
N MET A 557 13.28 44.28 -43.46
CA MET A 557 12.27 44.91 -42.62
C MET A 557 10.89 44.25 -42.77
N MET A 558 10.46 43.98 -44.01
CA MET A 558 9.20 43.27 -44.26
C MET A 558 9.22 41.83 -43.74
N GLU A 559 10.35 41.12 -43.91
CA GLU A 559 10.53 39.77 -43.35
C GLU A 559 10.39 39.78 -41.81
N LEU A 560 11.08 40.69 -41.13
CA LEU A 560 10.96 40.84 -39.67
C LEU A 560 9.54 41.22 -39.23
N GLU A 561 8.83 42.06 -39.98
CA GLU A 561 7.46 42.46 -39.66
C GLU A 561 6.50 41.26 -39.77
N THR A 562 6.62 40.44 -40.82
CA THR A 562 5.83 39.20 -40.94
C THR A 562 6.17 38.20 -39.83
N GLN A 563 7.44 38.07 -39.46
CA GLN A 563 7.87 37.22 -38.36
C GLN A 563 7.27 37.70 -37.03
N ASN A 564 7.25 39.01 -36.79
CA ASN A 564 6.63 39.61 -35.60
C ASN A 564 5.12 39.34 -35.54
N GLN A 565 4.42 39.42 -36.68
CA GLN A 565 3.00 39.07 -36.76
C GLN A 565 2.75 37.59 -36.44
N ILE A 566 3.60 36.68 -36.93
CA ILE A 566 3.51 35.25 -36.63
C ILE A 566 3.72 35.00 -35.13
N HIS A 567 4.76 35.58 -34.54
CA HIS A 567 5.01 35.45 -33.10
C HIS A 567 3.87 36.05 -32.27
N GLY A 568 3.32 37.21 -32.66
CA GLY A 568 2.16 37.81 -32.00
C GLY A 568 0.92 36.92 -32.08
N ASN A 569 0.69 36.24 -33.21
CA ASN A 569 -0.39 35.26 -33.34
C ASN A 569 -0.17 34.02 -32.47
N GLN A 570 1.05 33.50 -32.39
CA GLN A 570 1.39 32.37 -31.51
C GLN A 570 1.18 32.73 -30.05
N LEU A 571 1.62 33.92 -29.62
CA LEU A 571 1.42 34.41 -28.27
C LEU A 571 -0.06 34.51 -27.91
N ARG A 572 -0.89 35.06 -28.81
CA ARG A 572 -2.35 35.13 -28.59
C ARG A 572 -3.01 33.77 -28.42
N ARG A 573 -2.57 32.75 -29.18
CA ARG A 573 -3.06 31.37 -29.03
C ARG A 573 -2.65 30.78 -27.68
N ALA A 574 -1.37 30.93 -27.31
CA ALA A 574 -0.86 30.48 -26.02
C ALA A 574 -1.58 31.16 -24.84
N GLU A 575 -1.86 32.46 -24.93
CA GLU A 575 -2.65 33.19 -23.92
C GLU A 575 -4.09 32.66 -23.82
N GLN A 576 -4.71 32.30 -24.95
CA GLN A 576 -6.06 31.74 -24.96
C GLN A 576 -6.10 30.33 -24.36
N GLU A 577 -5.11 29.50 -24.67
CA GLU A 577 -4.92 28.20 -24.02
C GLU A 577 -4.68 28.35 -22.51
N GLY A 578 -3.86 29.33 -22.11
CA GLY A 578 -3.64 29.70 -20.72
C GLY A 578 -4.93 30.08 -20.00
N ARG A 579 -5.80 30.88 -20.63
CA ARG A 579 -7.14 31.19 -20.10
C ARG A 579 -8.00 29.92 -19.95
N GLY A 580 -8.00 29.03 -20.94
CA GLY A 580 -8.75 27.77 -20.89
C GLY A 580 -8.23 26.78 -19.84
N PHE A 581 -6.94 26.80 -19.53
CA PHE A 581 -6.39 26.05 -18.40
C PHE A 581 -6.79 26.69 -17.07
N GLN A 582 -6.74 28.02 -16.96
CA GLN A 582 -7.15 28.73 -15.75
C GLN A 582 -8.62 28.47 -15.40
N GLU A 583 -9.52 28.49 -16.39
CA GLU A 583 -10.93 28.13 -16.20
C GLU A 583 -11.09 26.69 -15.69
N ARG A 584 -10.40 25.72 -16.30
CA ARG A 584 -10.41 24.32 -15.83
C ARG A 584 -9.91 24.19 -14.40
N VAL A 585 -8.83 24.90 -14.03
CA VAL A 585 -8.32 24.93 -12.66
C VAL A 585 -9.37 25.49 -11.70
N THR A 586 -10.08 26.56 -12.07
CA THR A 586 -11.14 27.13 -11.21
C THR A 586 -12.31 26.18 -11.00
N VAL A 587 -12.75 25.47 -12.05
CA VAL A 587 -13.83 24.47 -11.98
C VAL A 587 -13.42 23.29 -11.10
N LEU A 588 -12.22 22.73 -11.32
CA LEU A 588 -11.70 21.62 -10.51
C LEU A 588 -11.49 22.04 -9.05
N THR A 589 -11.09 23.28 -8.79
CA THR A 589 -10.97 23.82 -7.43
C THR A 589 -12.33 23.92 -6.75
N ALA A 590 -13.37 24.35 -7.45
CA ALA A 590 -14.73 24.40 -6.92
C ALA A 590 -15.27 22.99 -6.62
N GLN A 591 -15.02 22.02 -7.51
CA GLN A 591 -15.39 20.62 -7.30
C GLN A 591 -14.67 20.02 -6.08
N ASN A 592 -13.36 20.25 -5.94
CA ASN A 592 -12.60 19.80 -4.76
C ASN A 592 -13.14 20.40 -3.46
N LYS A 593 -13.53 21.69 -3.46
CA LYS A 593 -14.18 22.32 -2.29
C LYS A 593 -15.52 21.63 -1.97
N SER A 594 -16.34 21.35 -2.97
CA SER A 594 -17.61 20.63 -2.78
C SER A 594 -17.40 19.23 -2.21
N LEU A 595 -16.44 18.48 -2.75
CA LEU A 595 -16.09 17.14 -2.26
C LEU A 595 -15.56 17.18 -0.83
N TYR A 596 -14.77 18.21 -0.47
CA TYR A 596 -14.28 18.39 0.89
C TYR A 596 -15.42 18.63 1.88
N VAL A 597 -16.42 19.44 1.50
CA VAL A 597 -17.62 19.67 2.33
C VAL A 597 -18.43 18.37 2.49
N GLN A 598 -18.60 17.59 1.42
CA GLN A 598 -19.28 16.29 1.50
C GLN A 598 -18.54 15.32 2.42
N LEU A 599 -17.20 15.28 2.34
CA LEU A 599 -16.36 14.45 3.20
C LEU A 599 -16.49 14.85 4.68
N GLN A 600 -16.54 16.15 4.98
CA GLN A 600 -16.77 16.65 6.34
C GLN A 600 -18.16 16.26 6.86
N GLU A 601 -19.20 16.35 6.03
CA GLU A 601 -20.56 15.94 6.42
C GLU A 601 -20.66 14.42 6.66
N ILE A 602 -20.00 13.61 5.83
CA ILE A 602 -19.92 12.15 6.05
C ILE A 602 -19.20 11.83 7.36
N LYS A 603 -18.07 12.50 7.65
CA LYS A 603 -17.35 12.34 8.92
C LYS A 603 -18.22 12.70 10.13
N ARG A 604 -18.98 13.80 10.04
CA ARG A 604 -19.92 14.21 11.09
C ARG A 604 -20.98 13.14 11.34
N LYS A 605 -21.60 12.62 10.27
CA LYS A 605 -22.59 11.54 10.36
C LYS A 605 -22.00 10.25 10.92
N GLN A 606 -20.76 9.92 10.56
CA GLN A 606 -20.07 8.74 11.09
C GLN A 606 -19.87 8.87 12.61
N ALA A 607 -19.45 10.03 13.11
CA ALA A 607 -19.32 10.29 14.54
C ALA A 607 -20.67 10.21 15.29
N GLU A 608 -21.77 10.66 14.67
CA GLU A 608 -23.12 10.51 15.24
C GLU A 608 -23.54 9.04 15.35
N ILE A 609 -23.29 8.24 14.31
CA ILE A 609 -23.59 6.80 14.31
C ILE A 609 -22.74 6.08 15.35
N GLU A 610 -21.45 6.39 15.45
CA GLU A 610 -20.56 5.80 16.45
C GLU A 610 -21.03 6.12 17.89
N CYS A 611 -21.50 7.34 18.12
CA CYS A 611 -22.07 7.73 19.40
C CYS A 611 -23.33 6.93 19.73
N LYS A 612 -24.24 6.77 18.76
CA LYS A 612 -25.45 5.95 18.93
C LYS A 612 -25.14 4.49 19.20
N ASN A 613 -24.19 3.89 18.47
CA ASN A 613 -23.79 2.51 18.69
C ASN A 613 -23.21 2.30 20.10
N LYS A 614 -22.41 3.25 20.60
CA LYS A 614 -21.90 3.21 21.98
C LYS A 614 -23.03 3.27 23.01
N GLU A 615 -24.05 4.10 22.75
CA GLU A 615 -25.25 4.21 23.59
C GLU A 615 -26.05 2.90 23.61
N GLU A 616 -26.27 2.27 22.45
CA GLU A 616 -26.97 0.98 22.34
C GLU A 616 -26.21 -0.15 23.06
N VAL A 617 -24.89 -0.23 22.90
CA VAL A 617 -24.04 -1.19 23.62
C VAL A 617 -24.13 -0.96 25.13
N MET A 618 -24.13 0.29 25.58
CA MET A 618 -24.31 0.62 26.99
C MET A 618 -25.69 0.18 27.49
N ALA A 619 -26.76 0.37 26.71
CA ALA A 619 -28.11 -0.06 27.05
C ALA A 619 -28.24 -1.59 27.14
N VAL A 620 -27.56 -2.35 26.28
CA VAL A 620 -27.50 -3.82 26.39
C VAL A 620 -26.79 -4.24 27.67
N ARG A 621 -25.63 -3.65 27.98
CA ARG A 621 -24.87 -3.96 29.21
C ARG A 621 -25.64 -3.65 30.48
N LEU A 622 -26.41 -2.56 30.50
CA LEU A 622 -27.29 -2.23 31.62
C LEU A 622 -28.38 -3.30 31.80
N ARG A 623 -29.03 -3.73 30.72
CA ARG A 623 -30.03 -4.80 30.78
C ARG A 623 -29.44 -6.14 31.24
N GLU A 624 -28.23 -6.48 30.79
CA GLU A 624 -27.53 -7.68 31.25
C GLU A 624 -27.20 -7.59 32.74
N ALA A 625 -26.74 -6.43 33.22
CA ALA A 625 -26.48 -6.20 34.64
C ALA A 625 -27.76 -6.33 35.48
N ASP A 626 -28.89 -5.77 35.03
CA ASP A 626 -30.19 -5.90 35.68
C ASP A 626 -30.65 -7.37 35.75
N ASN A 627 -30.46 -8.13 34.66
CA ASN A 627 -30.77 -9.56 34.63
C ASN A 627 -29.89 -10.36 35.60
N ILE A 628 -28.59 -10.06 35.67
CA ILE A 628 -27.65 -10.70 36.61
C ILE A 628 -28.06 -10.39 38.05
N ALA A 629 -28.44 -9.15 38.35
CA ALA A 629 -28.92 -8.75 39.66
C ALA A 629 -30.20 -9.51 40.06
N ALA A 630 -31.18 -9.61 39.14
CA ALA A 630 -32.41 -10.38 39.37
C ALA A 630 -32.13 -11.88 39.57
N MET A 631 -31.19 -12.46 38.81
CA MET A 631 -30.76 -13.85 39.00
C MET A 631 -30.12 -14.06 40.37
N ALA A 632 -29.30 -13.12 40.84
CA ALA A 632 -28.68 -13.19 42.16
C ALA A 632 -29.73 -13.14 43.28
N GLU A 633 -30.75 -12.28 43.14
CA GLU A 633 -31.86 -12.20 44.10
C GLU A 633 -32.67 -13.51 44.17
N LEU A 634 -32.99 -14.09 43.01
CA LEU A 634 -33.67 -15.40 42.95
C LEU A 634 -32.82 -16.52 43.56
N GLN A 635 -31.51 -16.53 43.31
CA GLN A 635 -30.61 -17.51 43.93
C GLN A 635 -30.55 -17.36 45.46
N GLN A 636 -30.59 -16.12 45.97
CA GLN A 636 -30.67 -15.86 47.39
C GLN A 636 -31.97 -16.39 47.99
N GLN A 637 -33.12 -16.14 47.34
CA GLN A 637 -34.42 -16.65 47.78
C GLN A 637 -34.49 -18.18 47.76
N ILE A 638 -33.93 -18.83 46.74
CA ILE A 638 -33.83 -20.29 46.67
C ILE A 638 -33.01 -20.82 47.85
N SER A 639 -31.86 -20.20 48.12
CA SER A 639 -30.98 -20.60 49.22
C SER A 639 -31.70 -20.46 50.58
N GLU A 640 -32.46 -19.38 50.78
CA GLU A 640 -33.23 -19.15 52.00
C GLU A 640 -34.35 -20.20 52.17
N LEU A 641 -35.07 -20.52 51.11
CA LEU A 641 -36.08 -21.59 51.12
C LEU A 641 -35.48 -22.98 51.35
N GLU A 642 -34.28 -23.24 50.83
CA GLU A 642 -33.54 -24.49 51.08
C GLU A 642 -33.14 -24.62 52.55
N ILE A 643 -32.68 -23.52 53.17
CA ILE A 643 -32.39 -23.47 54.60
C ILE A 643 -33.66 -23.74 55.41
N GLN A 644 -34.76 -23.02 55.15
CA GLN A 644 -36.03 -23.23 55.86
C GLN A 644 -36.57 -24.65 55.71
N LYS A 645 -36.42 -25.25 54.52
CA LYS A 645 -36.78 -26.65 54.28
C LYS A 645 -35.96 -27.60 55.15
N GLU A 646 -34.66 -27.37 55.28
CA GLU A 646 -33.79 -28.23 56.08
C GLU A 646 -34.05 -28.03 57.58
N GLU A 647 -34.26 -26.80 58.04
CA GLU A 647 -34.72 -26.49 59.40
C GLU A 647 -36.04 -27.22 59.72
N GLY A 648 -37.01 -27.19 58.80
CA GLY A 648 -38.27 -27.91 58.94
C GLY A 648 -38.11 -29.43 59.04
N LYS A 649 -37.17 -30.02 58.28
CA LYS A 649 -36.84 -31.45 58.42
C LYS A 649 -36.22 -31.76 59.77
N VAL A 650 -35.26 -30.95 60.23
CA VAL A 650 -34.62 -31.11 61.54
C VAL A 650 -35.65 -31.01 62.66
N GLN A 651 -36.55 -30.02 62.59
CA GLN A 651 -37.66 -29.88 63.53
C GLN A 651 -38.59 -31.11 63.53
N GLY A 652 -38.91 -31.65 62.35
CA GLY A 652 -39.69 -32.88 62.22
C GLY A 652 -39.00 -34.11 62.82
N GLN A 653 -37.68 -34.23 62.65
CA GLN A 653 -36.89 -35.30 63.26
C GLN A 653 -36.84 -35.20 64.78
N LEU A 654 -36.69 -33.99 65.34
CA LEU A 654 -36.75 -33.74 66.78
C LEU A 654 -38.11 -34.13 67.36
N ASN A 655 -39.21 -33.66 66.77
CA ASN A 655 -40.57 -33.99 67.22
C ASN A 655 -40.86 -35.51 67.17
N ASN A 656 -40.37 -36.21 66.14
CA ASN A 656 -40.51 -37.67 66.03
C ASN A 656 -39.66 -38.41 67.07
N THR A 657 -38.48 -37.88 67.38
CA THR A 657 -37.58 -38.45 68.41
C THR A 657 -38.20 -38.28 69.79
N ASP A 658 -38.75 -37.10 70.09
CA ASP A 658 -39.47 -36.82 71.34
C ASP A 658 -40.71 -37.70 71.47
N SER A 659 -41.50 -37.85 70.41
CA SER A 659 -42.66 -38.75 70.38
C SER A 659 -42.25 -40.21 70.57
N SER A 660 -41.14 -40.64 69.96
CA SER A 660 -40.60 -41.99 70.10
C SER A 660 -40.07 -42.25 71.50
N GLN A 661 -39.45 -41.26 72.13
CA GLN A 661 -39.00 -41.31 73.52
C GLN A 661 -40.19 -41.44 74.46
N TYR A 662 -41.21 -40.59 74.28
CA TYR A 662 -42.44 -40.67 75.06
C TYR A 662 -43.15 -42.02 74.94
N ILE A 663 -43.17 -42.62 73.73
CA ILE A 663 -43.73 -43.97 73.52
C ILE A 663 -42.89 -45.05 74.22
N ARG A 664 -41.56 -44.92 74.27
CA ARG A 664 -40.69 -45.84 75.02
C ARG A 664 -40.97 -45.76 76.51
N ASP A 665 -41.02 -44.55 77.06
CA ASP A 665 -41.27 -44.34 78.49
C ASP A 665 -42.65 -44.91 78.91
N LEU A 666 -43.68 -44.74 78.08
CA LEU A 666 -45.00 -45.36 78.30
C LEU A 666 -44.95 -46.90 78.22
N LYS A 667 -44.17 -47.48 77.30
CA LYS A 667 -44.01 -48.94 77.19
C LYS A 667 -43.29 -49.51 78.40
N ASP A 668 -42.28 -48.82 78.92
CA ASP A 668 -41.54 -49.22 80.11
C ASP A 668 -42.44 -49.15 81.34
N GLN A 669 -43.24 -48.09 81.50
CA GLN A 669 -44.28 -48.01 82.54
C GLN A 669 -45.32 -49.14 82.42
N ILE A 670 -45.76 -49.48 81.21
CA ILE A 670 -46.66 -50.62 80.99
C ILE A 670 -45.99 -51.95 81.36
N ALA A 671 -44.70 -52.12 81.04
CA ALA A 671 -43.95 -53.32 81.37
C ALA A 671 -43.74 -53.47 82.89
N GLU A 672 -43.46 -52.36 83.56
CA GLU A 672 -43.33 -52.27 85.01
C GLU A 672 -44.66 -52.58 85.70
N LEU A 673 -45.75 -51.94 85.31
CA LEU A 673 -47.10 -52.25 85.81
C LEU A 673 -47.51 -53.71 85.54
N LYS A 674 -47.16 -54.26 84.37
CA LYS A 674 -47.38 -55.69 84.08
C LYS A 674 -46.56 -56.61 84.96
N HIS A 675 -45.31 -56.24 85.26
CA HIS A 675 -44.46 -56.98 86.19
C HIS A 675 -45.03 -56.90 87.61
N GLU A 676 -45.45 -55.73 88.05
CA GLU A 676 -46.10 -55.50 89.34
C GLU A 676 -47.39 -56.31 89.47
N ILE A 677 -48.25 -56.33 88.44
CA ILE A 677 -49.44 -57.20 88.39
C ILE A 677 -49.06 -58.69 88.47
N ARG A 678 -47.97 -59.13 87.84
CA ARG A 678 -47.49 -60.52 87.94
C ARG A 678 -46.98 -60.85 89.35
N CYS A 679 -46.23 -59.94 89.97
CA CYS A 679 -45.77 -60.09 91.36
C CYS A 679 -46.95 -60.12 92.33
N LEU A 680 -47.92 -59.21 92.17
CA LEU A 680 -49.14 -59.15 93.00
C LEU A 680 -50.07 -60.35 92.78
N LYS A 681 -50.12 -60.94 91.57
CA LYS A 681 -50.81 -62.22 91.33
C LYS A 681 -50.04 -63.42 91.89
N GLY A 682 -48.70 -63.37 91.91
CA GLY A 682 -47.85 -64.39 92.54
C GLY A 682 -47.79 -64.30 94.07
N GLN A 683 -48.09 -63.14 94.66
CA GLN A 683 -48.10 -62.88 96.11
C GLN A 683 -49.49 -62.96 96.76
N ARG A 684 -50.54 -63.26 95.99
CA ARG A 684 -51.89 -63.57 96.51
C ARG A 684 -52.07 -65.02 97.00
N THR A 685 -50.99 -65.69 97.38
CA THR A 685 -50.98 -66.68 98.47
C THR A 685 -50.31 -66.05 99.69
N GLY A 686 -51.04 -65.22 100.42
CA GLY A 686 -50.51 -64.63 101.65
C GLY A 686 -51.03 -63.21 101.91
N SER A 687 -52.14 -63.15 102.62
CA SER A 687 -52.44 -62.13 103.63
C SER A 687 -52.53 -60.65 103.18
N MET A 688 -53.78 -60.22 103.05
CA MET A 688 -54.39 -59.12 103.81
C MET A 688 -53.70 -57.73 103.88
N SER A 689 -54.45 -56.78 103.33
CA SER A 689 -54.99 -55.58 104.01
C SER A 689 -54.13 -54.32 104.21
N ASN A 690 -54.71 -53.23 103.67
CA ASN A 690 -54.80 -51.86 104.19
C ASN A 690 -53.74 -50.81 103.80
N GLU A 691 -54.14 -49.90 102.90
CA GLU A 691 -54.49 -48.48 103.18
C GLU A 691 -53.94 -47.80 104.47
N PRO A 692 -53.89 -46.44 104.55
CA PRO A 692 -53.71 -45.42 103.50
C PRO A 692 -52.87 -44.18 103.93
N SER A 693 -52.82 -43.16 103.05
CA SER A 693 -53.15 -41.73 103.34
C SER A 693 -52.10 -40.69 103.79
N PHE A 694 -51.86 -39.73 102.86
CA PHE A 694 -51.69 -38.25 103.00
C PHE A 694 -50.50 -37.67 103.82
N ASP A 695 -49.89 -36.51 103.52
CA ASP A 695 -50.46 -35.20 103.12
C ASP A 695 -49.36 -34.23 102.52
N ARG A 696 -49.62 -33.63 101.33
CA ARG A 696 -49.71 -32.17 101.00
C ARG A 696 -48.56 -31.13 101.17
N ILE A 697 -48.55 -30.18 100.18
CA ILE A 697 -48.11 -28.74 100.16
C ILE A 697 -46.62 -28.49 99.73
N ARG A 698 -46.16 -27.54 98.87
CA ARG A 698 -46.56 -26.17 98.41
C ARG A 698 -45.91 -25.76 97.06
N ILE A 699 -46.46 -24.70 96.46
CA ILE A 699 -46.15 -23.98 95.19
C ILE A 699 -45.18 -22.80 95.41
N VAL A 700 -44.32 -22.44 94.43
CA VAL A 700 -44.02 -21.04 93.97
C VAL A 700 -43.55 -21.05 92.50
N ASN A 701 -43.97 -20.02 91.77
CA ASN A 701 -43.81 -19.70 90.35
C ASN A 701 -43.01 -18.38 90.22
N HIS A 702 -42.23 -18.16 89.15
CA HIS A 702 -41.91 -16.80 88.69
C HIS A 702 -41.77 -16.74 87.17
N TYR A 703 -42.41 -15.71 86.62
CA TYR A 703 -42.66 -15.36 85.22
C TYR A 703 -42.49 -13.84 85.15
N ILE A 704 -41.76 -13.29 84.17
CA ILE A 704 -41.99 -11.95 83.59
C ILE A 704 -41.51 -11.98 82.11
N PRO A 705 -42.38 -11.59 81.14
CA PRO A 705 -42.05 -11.22 79.75
C PRO A 705 -42.15 -9.68 79.53
N ASP A 706 -41.79 -9.18 78.33
CA ASP A 706 -42.64 -8.27 77.52
C ASP A 706 -41.89 -7.61 76.33
N ASP A 707 -42.70 -7.05 75.43
CA ASP A 707 -42.61 -6.93 73.98
C ASP A 707 -42.67 -5.44 73.52
N GLU A 708 -42.38 -5.21 72.23
CA GLU A 708 -42.90 -4.14 71.32
C GLU A 708 -42.55 -2.62 71.41
N SER A 709 -41.87 -2.11 70.35
CA SER A 709 -42.41 -1.16 69.31
C SER A 709 -41.86 0.29 69.06
N TYR A 710 -41.82 0.62 67.75
CA TYR A 710 -41.98 1.89 66.96
C TYR A 710 -41.02 3.11 66.94
N GLN A 711 -40.59 3.43 65.69
CA GLN A 711 -40.55 4.70 64.91
C GLN A 711 -39.43 5.79 65.00
N SER A 712 -38.76 5.99 63.84
CA SER A 712 -38.64 7.23 63.01
C SER A 712 -37.25 7.90 62.79
N SER A 713 -36.94 8.03 61.48
CA SER A 713 -36.27 9.11 60.71
C SER A 713 -34.83 9.63 60.98
N ASP A 714 -34.10 9.68 59.85
CA ASP A 714 -33.26 10.77 59.31
C ASP A 714 -31.74 10.88 59.59
N GLU A 715 -31.06 11.18 58.47
CA GLU A 715 -29.80 11.94 58.26
C GLU A 715 -28.42 11.22 58.30
N ASP A 716 -27.90 11.06 57.07
CA ASP A 716 -26.71 11.78 56.56
C ASP A 716 -25.32 11.11 56.48
N ALA A 717 -24.72 11.39 55.32
CA ALA A 717 -23.33 11.52 54.92
C ALA A 717 -22.34 10.35 55.06
N GLY A 718 -21.92 9.88 53.89
CA GLY A 718 -20.82 8.95 53.64
C GLY A 718 -19.47 9.39 54.21
N LYS A 719 -18.71 8.38 54.62
CA LYS A 719 -17.28 8.46 54.94
C LYS A 719 -16.46 7.99 53.73
N THR A 720 -15.52 8.82 53.29
CA THR A 720 -14.37 8.40 52.49
C THR A 720 -13.26 7.80 53.37
N PRO A 721 -12.38 6.94 52.81
CA PRO A 721 -11.45 6.11 53.57
C PRO A 721 -10.01 6.66 53.60
N SER A 722 -9.22 6.20 54.57
CA SER A 722 -7.75 6.25 54.57
C SER A 722 -7.24 4.84 54.91
N HIS A 723 -6.67 4.13 53.93
CA HIS A 723 -5.24 3.95 53.73
C HIS A 723 -4.58 3.08 54.83
N LEU A 724 -4.14 1.87 54.47
CA LEU A 724 -2.74 1.43 54.60
C LEU A 724 -2.54 0.01 54.05
N ASP A 725 -1.39 -0.11 53.38
CA ASP A 725 -0.87 -1.17 52.54
C ASP A 725 -0.31 -2.41 53.31
N PRO A 726 0.09 -3.48 52.58
CA PRO A 726 0.21 -4.85 53.07
C PRO A 726 1.65 -5.31 53.32
N GLN A 727 1.82 -6.42 54.06
CA GLN A 727 3.01 -7.27 53.96
C GLN A 727 2.70 -8.77 54.10
N GLN A 728 3.12 -9.50 53.05
CA GLN A 728 3.85 -10.77 53.04
C GLN A 728 3.24 -12.03 53.71
N SER A 729 2.99 -13.10 52.93
CA SER A 729 4.01 -14.12 52.61
C SER A 729 3.43 -15.39 51.95
N SER A 730 4.16 -15.89 50.93
CA SER A 730 4.47 -17.28 50.51
C SER A 730 3.55 -18.47 50.89
N SER A 731 3.46 -19.60 50.19
CA SER A 731 3.84 -20.14 48.88
C SER A 731 3.49 -21.64 48.96
N SER A 732 3.03 -22.23 47.85
CA SER A 732 3.15 -23.67 47.52
C SER A 732 2.30 -24.69 48.29
N HIS A 733 1.35 -25.34 47.61
CA HIS A 733 1.45 -26.76 47.26
C HIS A 733 0.29 -27.21 46.35
N THR A 734 0.66 -27.69 45.17
CA THR A 734 -0.12 -28.46 44.20
C THR A 734 -0.53 -29.83 44.74
N SER A 735 -1.77 -30.27 44.48
CA SER A 735 -2.15 -31.69 44.31
C SER A 735 -3.47 -31.79 43.55
N LEU A 736 -3.36 -32.21 42.29
CA LEU A 736 -4.47 -32.59 41.40
C LEU A 736 -5.12 -33.90 41.85
N ILE A 737 -6.45 -33.95 41.88
CA ILE A 737 -7.22 -35.20 41.82
C ILE A 737 -8.14 -35.11 40.60
N ARG A 738 -8.02 -36.10 39.72
CA ARG A 738 -8.72 -36.26 38.43
C ARG A 738 -9.67 -37.43 38.57
N LEU A 739 -10.97 -37.24 38.30
CA LEU A 739 -11.92 -38.32 38.03
C LEU A 739 -12.88 -37.90 36.90
N HIS A 740 -13.00 -38.77 35.90
CA HIS A 740 -13.92 -38.71 34.76
C HIS A 740 -15.37 -39.01 35.20
N PRO A 741 -16.35 -38.70 34.33
CA PRO A 741 -17.20 -39.79 33.83
C PRO A 741 -17.47 -39.78 32.32
N SER A 742 -17.65 -41.00 31.80
CA SER A 742 -18.17 -41.42 30.49
C SER A 742 -19.68 -41.72 30.67
N LEU A 743 -20.61 -41.50 29.73
CA LEU A 743 -21.03 -42.37 28.61
C LEU A 743 -22.23 -41.69 27.91
N ASP A 744 -22.15 -41.45 26.60
CA ASP A 744 -22.78 -42.19 25.48
C ASP A 744 -24.32 -42.05 25.31
N LEU A 745 -24.74 -41.56 24.12
CA LEU A 745 -25.47 -42.39 23.16
C LEU A 745 -25.44 -41.81 21.72
N ASN A 746 -25.20 -42.72 20.77
CA ASN A 746 -25.14 -42.60 19.30
C ASN A 746 -26.37 -41.98 18.60
N ASN A 747 -26.17 -41.29 17.46
CA ASN A 747 -26.41 -41.87 16.12
C ASN A 747 -25.93 -41.01 14.93
N ARG A 748 -25.71 -41.72 13.82
CA ARG A 748 -25.03 -41.43 12.55
C ARG A 748 -25.73 -40.42 11.61
N LEU A 749 -24.94 -39.77 10.74
CA LEU A 749 -24.82 -40.01 9.27
C LEU A 749 -23.93 -38.91 8.64
N GLY A 750 -23.10 -39.30 7.66
CA GLY A 750 -22.17 -38.40 6.96
C GLY A 750 -22.77 -37.79 5.71
N ASP A 751 -22.09 -36.78 5.15
CA ASP A 751 -21.55 -36.80 3.79
C ASP A 751 -20.63 -35.59 3.56
N THR A 752 -19.66 -35.82 2.69
CA THR A 752 -18.72 -34.89 2.08
C THR A 752 -19.44 -33.80 1.29
N ASP A 753 -18.85 -32.60 1.16
CA ASP A 753 -18.70 -31.98 -0.15
C ASP A 753 -17.65 -30.87 -0.21
N SER A 754 -17.05 -30.84 -1.39
CA SER A 754 -15.98 -30.01 -1.92
C SER A 754 -16.63 -28.92 -2.77
N GLU A 755 -16.23 -27.65 -2.63
CA GLU A 755 -16.50 -26.66 -3.68
C GLU A 755 -15.24 -25.85 -3.97
N GLY A 756 -14.83 -25.95 -5.24
CA GLY A 756 -13.90 -25.07 -5.91
C GLY A 756 -14.65 -24.11 -6.82
N ASP A 757 -13.91 -23.10 -7.24
CA ASP A 757 -14.26 -21.96 -8.08
C ASP A 757 -14.95 -22.33 -9.41
N ASP A 758 -15.81 -21.43 -9.91
CA ASP A 758 -15.97 -21.26 -11.36
C ASP A 758 -16.28 -19.81 -11.76
N ASP A 759 -15.60 -19.41 -12.83
CA ASP A 759 -15.72 -18.18 -13.59
C ASP A 759 -16.94 -18.23 -14.53
N GLY A 760 -17.45 -17.07 -14.97
CA GLY A 760 -18.57 -17.01 -15.91
C GLY A 760 -18.46 -15.88 -16.94
N GLU A 761 -17.85 -16.19 -18.10
CA GLU A 761 -18.14 -15.52 -19.38
C GLU A 761 -19.28 -16.26 -20.11
N GLY A 762 -20.16 -15.50 -20.77
CA GLY A 762 -21.45 -16.00 -21.28
C GLY A 762 -21.45 -16.61 -22.68
N LEU A 763 -22.62 -17.11 -23.08
CA LEU A 763 -23.34 -16.85 -24.34
C LEU A 763 -24.49 -17.86 -24.52
N VAL A 764 -25.71 -17.31 -24.62
CA VAL A 764 -26.80 -17.58 -25.60
C VAL A 764 -27.15 -19.03 -25.97
N LEU A 765 -28.42 -19.42 -25.77
CA LEU A 765 -29.40 -19.72 -26.85
C LEU A 765 -30.64 -20.53 -26.39
N SER A 766 -31.79 -20.11 -26.92
CA SER A 766 -32.95 -20.93 -27.37
C SER A 766 -34.08 -21.30 -26.39
N VAL A 767 -35.19 -20.58 -26.58
CA VAL A 767 -36.61 -21.00 -26.38
C VAL A 767 -37.03 -21.76 -27.65
N PRO A 768 -37.84 -22.86 -27.65
CA PRO A 768 -39.32 -22.78 -27.52
C PRO A 768 -40.01 -24.11 -27.04
N PRO A 769 -41.35 -24.32 -27.19
CA PRO A 769 -42.41 -23.72 -26.36
C PRO A 769 -43.51 -24.75 -25.93
N ASN A 770 -44.58 -24.22 -25.28
CA ASN A 770 -45.93 -24.79 -25.09
C ASN A 770 -46.07 -25.99 -24.15
N GLY A 771 -46.71 -25.85 -22.99
CA GLY A 771 -48.15 -25.68 -22.76
C GLY A 771 -48.44 -26.54 -21.50
N THR A 772 -49.34 -26.27 -20.57
CA THR A 772 -50.71 -25.79 -20.59
C THR A 772 -51.12 -25.61 -19.11
N HIS A 773 -52.02 -24.65 -18.85
CA HIS A 773 -53.01 -24.54 -17.74
C HIS A 773 -52.96 -25.59 -16.60
N LYS A 774 -53.08 -25.24 -15.31
CA LYS A 774 -54.28 -24.69 -14.66
C LYS A 774 -53.99 -24.20 -13.22
N HIS A 775 -54.38 -22.95 -12.96
CA HIS A 775 -55.28 -22.46 -11.89
C HIS A 775 -55.54 -23.25 -10.58
N THR A 776 -55.46 -22.47 -9.47
CA THR A 776 -56.42 -22.38 -8.33
C THR A 776 -56.06 -23.18 -7.05
N THR A 777 -55.53 -22.51 -6.01
CA THR A 777 -56.19 -22.02 -4.76
C THR A 777 -56.40 -23.15 -3.74
N VAL A 778 -55.87 -23.07 -2.51
CA VAL A 778 -56.17 -22.13 -1.41
C VAL A 778 -54.93 -21.54 -0.78
#